data_AF-A0A349DZ12-F1
#
_entry.id   AF-A0A349DZ12-F1
#
_cell.length_a   1.000
_cell.length_b   1.000
_cell.length_c   1.000
_cell.angle_alpha   90.00
_cell.angle_beta   90.00
_cell.angle_gamma   90.00
#
_symmetry.space_group_name_H-M   'P 1'
#
loop_
_entity.id
_entity.type
_entity.pdbx_description
1 polymer ?
#
loop_
_entity_poly.entity_id
_entity_poly.type
_entity_poly.pdbx_seq_one_letter_code
_entity_poly.pdbx_strand_id
1 'polypeptide(L)'
;MKKVTFFIIGLLCYASMSMGQVVEAKRNAANKLWTDYGRNASNPSQMPATIPTPAGNAAYDIERIEPTYAALKAAMQKLVLNSGGMIIFKRSGVINFPASSASNPISHIGLVEHFPTRNLVKTIVIQGKGVTFDGKNRSGLFRIRGNLRVVFQDAVFRNAVLKREQVLEVWKVRNDKGQLVPLKRVGGAAIEMGQIGSNFSSLRVRNCQFLNNNIPHFQGMNENQNGAAIRLNNFTNGEIFGCTFKNNRAVTGGAIGCTSINKITIINSKFDGNVSNGYVAKNGSINVTEGAGALRVDRTVKPIEVYGTTFENNASNQKASVVQVFIRPAPEGSQAYPKNGPALIIDNCVFRKNKFNNYAGVSNYKKEFFIGCLFFQSSGINNNFRGGKMKLTNTVFDQNEAEKANVLLINNFEIANCTFANTKFLNSGSAAQQGTVFLQLVHDSGSFKNCTFYKNEPLNGNVASDIMFWGGDIPGKVSLNNSIFYRTNKSSAKQVKAPLKGGNNNQYIPGVAASALSKVANGAVNTTNPNIRPNNITNMCLGNNSLAKGFGGLPDCGSGGNNGGGNNGGGNSSQVIANGTYYFGSVTNNQRMYDAGNTVKRAKMANPSNHNNQQWIISHLGNNVYTVKNKATGEFLEVSNAICKDGARVSTWRHANADHMKWAIEKHGNLYELKPIYCLTRALDRDFGNTTRSGNVHLYNDVNNQNQRWAITKVSNARITQTEITFDQELIVYPNPTTDLLQVKGVKAGNEIVIRDQLGQVVFRTILQANGESLPVYHLTKGVYFISVKGKTLRIVKR
;
A
#
# COMPACT_ATOMS: atom_id res chain seq x y z
N MET A 1 -54.58 7.21 49.98
CA MET A 1 -53.60 6.30 49.34
C MET A 1 -53.71 6.23 47.82
N LYS A 2 -54.85 5.86 47.20
CA LYS A 2 -54.97 5.72 45.72
C LYS A 2 -54.50 6.94 44.90
N LYS A 3 -54.87 8.19 45.28
CA LYS A 3 -54.44 9.41 44.56
C LYS A 3 -52.92 9.67 44.62
N VAL A 4 -52.27 9.33 45.73
CA VAL A 4 -50.81 9.46 45.89
C VAL A 4 -50.09 8.40 45.06
N THR A 5 -50.62 7.17 45.02
CA THR A 5 -50.10 6.10 44.17
C THR A 5 -50.21 6.44 42.69
N PHE A 6 -51.32 7.00 42.21
CA PHE A 6 -51.46 7.45 40.82
C PHE A 6 -50.53 8.62 40.47
N PHE A 7 -50.29 9.55 41.40
CA PHE A 7 -49.36 10.66 41.18
C PHE A 7 -47.90 10.18 41.11
N ILE A 8 -47.51 9.25 42.01
CA ILE A 8 -46.17 8.65 41.99
C ILE A 8 -45.96 7.80 40.72
N ILE A 9 -46.96 7.01 40.30
CA ILE A 9 -46.90 6.27 39.04
C ILE A 9 -46.82 7.23 37.85
N GLY A 10 -47.60 8.31 37.82
CA GLY A 10 -47.53 9.34 36.79
C GLY A 10 -46.17 10.03 36.70
N LEU A 11 -45.57 10.38 37.85
CA LEU A 11 -44.25 11.00 37.93
C LEU A 11 -43.13 10.03 37.50
N LEU A 12 -43.23 8.75 37.87
CA LEU A 12 -42.31 7.68 37.44
C LEU A 12 -42.43 7.40 35.93
N CYS A 13 -43.65 7.43 35.39
CA CYS A 13 -43.90 7.33 33.95
C CYS A 13 -43.33 8.54 33.20
N TYR A 14 -43.48 9.76 33.71
CA TYR A 14 -42.92 10.97 33.09
C TYR A 14 -41.38 11.01 33.16
N ALA A 15 -40.80 10.64 34.30
CA ALA A 15 -39.35 10.53 34.47
C ALA A 15 -38.75 9.44 33.56
N SER A 16 -39.42 8.30 33.40
CA SER A 16 -38.97 7.24 32.48
C SER A 16 -39.12 7.61 31.01
N MET A 17 -40.17 8.35 30.62
CA MET A 17 -40.33 8.89 29.27
C MET A 17 -39.23 9.92 28.93
N SER A 18 -38.93 10.84 29.85
CA SER A 18 -37.87 11.85 29.66
C SER A 18 -36.47 11.22 29.59
N MET A 19 -36.16 10.22 30.43
CA MET A 19 -34.90 9.46 30.31
C MET A 19 -34.81 8.68 28.99
N GLY A 20 -35.92 8.11 28.53
CA GLY A 20 -36.00 7.43 27.23
C GLY A 20 -35.67 8.35 26.06
N GLN A 21 -36.19 9.59 26.07
CA GLN A 21 -35.91 10.60 25.05
C GLN A 21 -34.43 11.02 25.04
N VAL A 22 -33.80 11.18 26.21
CA VAL A 22 -32.38 11.52 26.32
C VAL A 22 -31.47 10.43 25.74
N VAL A 23 -31.75 9.15 26.05
CA VAL A 23 -30.98 8.02 25.49
C VAL A 23 -31.10 7.97 23.97
N GLU A 24 -32.30 8.21 23.43
CA GLU A 24 -32.56 8.19 21.99
C GLU A 24 -31.86 9.35 21.26
N ALA A 25 -31.89 10.56 21.84
CA ALA A 25 -31.16 11.70 21.31
C ALA A 25 -29.66 11.44 21.25
N LYS A 26 -29.08 10.88 22.33
CA LYS A 26 -27.67 10.50 22.39
C LYS A 26 -27.31 9.42 21.38
N ARG A 27 -28.20 8.44 21.17
CA ARG A 27 -28.01 7.37 20.18
C ARG A 27 -28.00 7.91 18.76
N ASN A 28 -28.91 8.82 18.45
CA ASN A 28 -28.95 9.47 17.14
C ASN A 28 -27.69 10.33 16.91
N ALA A 29 -27.22 11.07 17.93
CA ALA A 29 -25.96 11.81 17.87
C ALA A 29 -24.74 10.90 17.66
N ALA A 30 -24.66 9.78 18.36
CA ALA A 30 -23.60 8.77 18.16
C ALA A 30 -23.65 8.16 16.76
N ASN A 31 -24.85 7.87 16.24
CA ASN A 31 -25.03 7.35 14.88
C ASN A 31 -24.63 8.35 13.79
N LYS A 32 -24.74 9.64 14.07
CA LYS A 32 -24.27 10.70 13.17
C LYS A 32 -22.75 10.61 12.93
N LEU A 33 -21.98 10.13 13.91
CA LEU A 33 -20.53 9.90 13.75
C LEU A 33 -20.22 8.87 12.66
N TRP A 34 -21.10 7.88 12.45
CA TRP A 34 -20.96 6.95 11.33
C TRP A 34 -21.25 7.63 9.99
N THR A 35 -22.36 8.36 9.88
CA THR A 35 -22.79 8.94 8.60
C THR A 35 -21.93 10.10 8.14
N ASP A 36 -21.55 11.00 9.06
CA ASP A 36 -20.86 12.25 8.72
C ASP A 36 -19.38 12.04 8.36
N TYR A 37 -18.75 11.02 8.94
CA TYR A 37 -17.33 10.74 8.77
C TYR A 37 -17.10 9.47 7.93
N GLY A 38 -18.10 9.08 7.15
CA GLY A 38 -18.06 7.92 6.25
C GLY A 38 -17.62 8.24 4.83
N ARG A 39 -17.75 7.25 3.94
CA ARG A 39 -17.47 7.41 2.52
C ARG A 39 -18.37 8.47 1.88
N ASN A 40 -17.78 9.40 1.13
CA ASN A 40 -18.51 10.31 0.26
C ASN A 40 -18.93 9.58 -1.04
N ALA A 41 -20.24 9.43 -1.26
CA ALA A 41 -20.75 8.73 -2.46
C ALA A 41 -20.41 9.47 -3.77
N SER A 42 -20.35 10.80 -3.77
CA SER A 42 -20.03 11.62 -4.95
C SER A 42 -18.53 11.64 -5.28
N ASN A 43 -17.69 11.35 -4.29
CA ASN A 43 -16.25 11.18 -4.48
C ASN A 43 -15.78 9.87 -3.81
N PRO A 44 -16.05 8.71 -4.43
CA PRO A 44 -15.95 7.41 -3.77
C PRO A 44 -14.54 6.99 -3.35
N SER A 45 -13.51 7.59 -3.95
CA SER A 45 -12.10 7.40 -3.62
C SER A 45 -11.57 8.39 -2.58
N GLN A 46 -12.35 9.40 -2.20
CA GLN A 46 -11.99 10.34 -1.14
C GLN A 46 -11.83 9.62 0.19
N MET A 47 -10.64 9.71 0.74
CA MET A 47 -10.36 9.29 2.11
C MET A 47 -11.19 10.13 3.11
N PRO A 48 -12.04 9.50 3.94
CA PRO A 48 -12.90 10.22 4.87
C PRO A 48 -12.14 10.97 5.97
N ALA A 49 -12.77 12.01 6.52
CA ALA A 49 -12.22 12.77 7.64
C ALA A 49 -12.05 11.90 8.90
N THR A 50 -11.16 12.30 9.78
CA THR A 50 -10.99 11.70 11.12
C THR A 50 -12.17 12.12 12.00
N ILE A 51 -12.72 11.20 12.79
CA ILE A 51 -13.72 11.56 13.81
C ILE A 51 -12.99 12.31 14.93
N PRO A 52 -13.31 13.59 15.20
CA PRO A 52 -12.60 14.38 16.19
C PRO A 52 -12.91 13.91 17.61
N THR A 53 -11.94 14.09 18.51
CA THR A 53 -12.19 13.98 19.95
C THR A 53 -12.91 15.26 20.41
N PRO A 54 -14.06 15.16 21.10
CA PRO A 54 -14.78 16.33 21.57
C PRO A 54 -13.98 17.10 22.62
N ALA A 55 -13.90 18.43 22.45
CA ALA A 55 -13.18 19.34 23.36
C ALA A 55 -13.95 19.61 24.68
N GLY A 56 -15.23 19.27 24.76
CA GLY A 56 -16.10 19.49 25.91
C GLY A 56 -17.25 18.48 25.98
N ASN A 57 -18.41 18.92 26.47
CA ASN A 57 -19.61 18.08 26.54
C ASN A 57 -20.01 17.61 25.14
N ALA A 58 -20.16 16.30 24.96
CA ALA A 58 -20.65 15.73 23.72
C ALA A 58 -22.15 15.40 23.84
N ALA A 59 -22.83 15.46 22.71
CA ALA A 59 -24.23 15.03 22.58
C ALA A 59 -24.39 13.49 22.63
N TYR A 60 -23.33 12.74 22.91
CA TYR A 60 -23.30 11.28 23.00
C TYR A 60 -22.45 10.84 24.20
N ASP A 61 -22.60 9.59 24.63
CA ASP A 61 -21.86 9.09 25.80
C ASP A 61 -20.35 8.98 25.51
N ILE A 62 -19.51 9.33 26.50
CA ILE A 62 -18.05 9.22 26.42
C ILE A 62 -17.54 8.40 27.61
N GLU A 63 -16.80 7.34 27.33
CA GLU A 63 -16.07 6.56 28.33
C GLU A 63 -14.57 6.88 28.27
N ARG A 64 -14.03 7.50 29.33
CA ARG A 64 -12.59 7.77 29.48
C ARG A 64 -11.95 6.71 30.34
N ILE A 65 -11.13 5.85 29.74
CA ILE A 65 -10.63 4.62 30.39
C ILE A 65 -9.12 4.52 30.37
N GLU A 66 -8.57 3.75 31.32
CA GLU A 66 -7.20 3.25 31.24
C GLU A 66 -7.07 2.21 30.11
N PRO A 67 -5.91 2.07 29.45
CA PRO A 67 -5.69 1.09 28.41
C PRO A 67 -5.49 -0.31 29.02
N THR A 68 -6.54 -0.88 29.60
CA THR A 68 -6.58 -2.24 30.13
C THR A 68 -7.73 -3.05 29.52
N TYR A 69 -7.59 -4.38 29.48
CA TYR A 69 -8.62 -5.26 28.92
C TYR A 69 -9.95 -5.13 29.69
N ALA A 70 -9.91 -5.10 31.02
CA ALA A 70 -11.10 -5.02 31.87
C ALA A 70 -11.86 -3.70 31.65
N ALA A 71 -11.15 -2.58 31.62
CA ALA A 71 -11.77 -1.27 31.42
C ALA A 71 -12.37 -1.13 30.02
N LEU A 72 -11.66 -1.62 28.98
CA LEU A 72 -12.17 -1.63 27.61
C LEU A 72 -13.43 -2.48 27.49
N LYS A 73 -13.40 -3.70 28.02
CA LYS A 73 -14.55 -4.62 28.00
C LYS A 73 -15.78 -3.99 28.67
N ALA A 74 -15.61 -3.44 29.88
CA ALA A 74 -16.70 -2.80 30.62
C ALA A 74 -17.27 -1.59 29.87
N ALA A 75 -16.42 -0.72 29.33
CA ALA A 75 -16.85 0.45 28.56
C ALA A 75 -17.62 0.06 27.29
N MET A 76 -17.11 -0.92 26.52
CA MET A 76 -17.80 -1.39 25.32
C MET A 76 -19.16 -2.00 25.64
N GLN A 77 -19.26 -2.82 26.70
CA GLN A 77 -20.53 -3.40 27.15
C GLN A 77 -21.53 -2.32 27.58
N LYS A 78 -21.08 -1.32 28.34
CA LYS A 78 -21.90 -0.18 28.77
C LYS A 78 -22.46 0.59 27.58
N LEU A 79 -21.63 0.91 26.58
CA LEU A 79 -22.08 1.64 25.39
C LEU A 79 -23.05 0.82 24.52
N VAL A 80 -22.87 -0.50 24.42
CA VAL A 80 -23.82 -1.38 23.72
C VAL A 80 -25.18 -1.43 24.42
N LEU A 81 -25.21 -1.48 25.75
CA LEU A 81 -26.46 -1.54 26.53
C LEU A 81 -27.20 -0.19 26.56
N ASN A 82 -26.49 0.92 26.41
CA ASN A 82 -27.05 2.27 26.44
C ASN A 82 -27.22 2.87 25.03
N SER A 83 -26.64 4.05 24.77
CA SER A 83 -26.89 4.85 23.56
C SER A 83 -25.85 4.68 22.45
N GLY A 84 -24.82 3.83 22.61
CA GLY A 84 -23.59 3.96 21.84
C GLY A 84 -22.77 5.18 22.31
N GLY A 85 -21.73 5.57 21.57
CA GLY A 85 -20.89 6.70 21.96
C GLY A 85 -19.42 6.55 21.59
N MET A 86 -18.53 7.11 22.41
CA MET A 86 -17.08 7.15 22.15
C MET A 86 -16.27 6.65 23.35
N ILE A 87 -15.23 5.88 23.08
CA ILE A 87 -14.20 5.48 24.04
C ILE A 87 -12.93 6.28 23.76
N ILE A 88 -12.37 6.89 24.81
CA ILE A 88 -11.10 7.63 24.80
C ILE A 88 -10.19 7.03 25.86
N PHE A 89 -8.94 6.73 25.49
CA PHE A 89 -7.95 6.26 26.46
C PHE A 89 -7.26 7.44 27.13
N LYS A 90 -7.11 7.37 28.47
CA LYS A 90 -6.47 8.41 29.30
C LYS A 90 -4.98 8.59 28.99
N ARG A 91 -4.34 7.54 28.44
CA ARG A 91 -2.93 7.50 28.04
C ARG A 91 -2.70 6.44 26.97
N SER A 92 -1.56 6.54 26.29
CA SER A 92 -1.05 5.48 25.41
C SER A 92 -0.74 4.21 26.21
N GLY A 93 -0.83 3.04 25.57
CA GLY A 93 -0.57 1.78 26.25
C GLY A 93 -0.88 0.54 25.42
N VAL A 94 -0.46 -0.62 25.95
CA VAL A 94 -0.72 -1.92 25.34
C VAL A 94 -1.79 -2.65 26.16
N ILE A 95 -2.90 -2.97 25.51
CA ILE A 95 -3.99 -3.77 26.05
C ILE A 95 -3.72 -5.22 25.69
N ASN A 96 -3.21 -5.98 26.68
CA ASN A 96 -2.97 -7.41 26.53
C ASN A 96 -4.29 -8.17 26.70
N PHE A 97 -4.66 -8.92 25.68
CA PHE A 97 -5.80 -9.82 25.77
C PHE A 97 -5.39 -11.11 26.52
N PRO A 98 -6.24 -11.61 27.43
CA PRO A 98 -5.90 -12.79 28.22
C PRO A 98 -5.74 -14.04 27.33
N ALA A 99 -5.08 -15.08 27.82
CA ALA A 99 -5.09 -16.37 27.12
C ALA A 99 -6.48 -17.03 27.26
N SER A 100 -6.87 -17.84 26.29
CA SER A 100 -8.02 -18.74 26.46
C SER A 100 -7.67 -19.83 27.48
N SER A 101 -8.59 -20.15 28.39
CA SER A 101 -8.48 -21.25 29.37
C SER A 101 -9.69 -22.19 29.26
N ALA A 102 -9.64 -23.37 29.89
CA ALA A 102 -10.80 -24.26 29.95
C ALA A 102 -12.03 -23.61 30.64
N SER A 103 -11.80 -22.72 31.61
CA SER A 103 -12.83 -21.95 32.34
C SER A 103 -13.28 -20.66 31.65
N ASN A 104 -12.44 -20.11 30.76
CA ASN A 104 -12.77 -18.96 29.93
C ASN A 104 -12.21 -19.22 28.51
N PRO A 105 -12.90 -20.06 27.73
CA PRO A 105 -12.39 -20.53 26.43
C PRO A 105 -12.36 -19.40 25.38
N ILE A 106 -12.89 -18.22 25.71
CA ILE A 106 -12.93 -17.04 24.87
C ILE A 106 -12.26 -15.86 25.57
N SER A 107 -11.06 -15.50 25.12
CA SER A 107 -10.38 -14.28 25.53
C SER A 107 -10.49 -13.14 24.52
N HIS A 108 -11.61 -13.05 23.79
CA HIS A 108 -11.96 -11.88 22.97
C HIS A 108 -13.03 -11.02 23.66
N ILE A 109 -13.19 -9.76 23.23
CA ILE A 109 -14.34 -8.93 23.59
C ILE A 109 -15.46 -9.23 22.60
N GLY A 110 -16.48 -9.94 23.08
CA GLY A 110 -17.68 -10.29 22.33
C GLY A 110 -18.79 -9.28 22.59
N LEU A 111 -19.29 -8.64 21.54
CA LEU A 111 -20.46 -7.75 21.60
C LEU A 111 -21.60 -8.40 20.84
N VAL A 112 -22.68 -8.71 21.56
CA VAL A 112 -23.93 -9.22 21.02
C VAL A 112 -25.07 -8.49 21.72
N GLU A 113 -25.94 -7.85 20.96
CA GLU A 113 -27.18 -7.27 21.48
C GLU A 113 -28.18 -8.40 21.73
N HIS A 114 -28.57 -8.62 22.99
CA HIS A 114 -29.40 -9.75 23.43
C HIS A 114 -30.89 -9.41 23.64
N PHE A 115 -31.34 -8.19 23.32
CA PHE A 115 -32.64 -7.70 23.78
C PHE A 115 -33.62 -7.36 22.63
N PRO A 116 -34.77 -8.05 22.54
CA PRO A 116 -35.77 -7.84 21.47
C PRO A 116 -36.46 -6.46 21.48
N THR A 117 -36.50 -5.76 22.61
CA THR A 117 -37.42 -4.62 22.82
C THR A 117 -36.92 -3.27 22.32
N ARG A 118 -35.63 -3.14 21.95
CA ARG A 118 -35.06 -1.93 21.32
C ARG A 118 -33.94 -2.28 20.33
N ASN A 119 -34.27 -3.04 19.28
CA ASN A 119 -33.40 -3.46 18.17
C ASN A 119 -32.85 -2.30 17.28
N LEU A 120 -32.44 -1.18 17.89
CA LEU A 120 -32.01 0.02 17.19
C LEU A 120 -30.49 0.00 16.95
N VAL A 121 -30.08 0.51 15.79
CA VAL A 121 -28.65 0.62 15.46
C VAL A 121 -27.93 1.56 16.43
N LYS A 122 -26.75 1.12 16.90
CA LYS A 122 -25.86 1.90 17.77
C LYS A 122 -24.48 2.04 17.12
N THR A 123 -23.82 3.17 17.36
CA THR A 123 -22.46 3.43 16.88
C THR A 123 -21.52 3.60 18.06
N ILE A 124 -20.40 2.87 18.06
CA ILE A 124 -19.33 2.98 19.05
C ILE A 124 -18.04 3.37 18.32
N VAL A 125 -17.43 4.47 18.75
CA VAL A 125 -16.15 4.96 18.23
C VAL A 125 -15.05 4.72 19.26
N ILE A 126 -13.94 4.14 18.86
CA ILE A 126 -12.79 3.87 19.71
C ILE A 126 -11.60 4.70 19.20
N GLN A 127 -11.21 5.70 19.98
CA GLN A 127 -10.06 6.58 19.70
C GLN A 127 -8.78 5.91 20.19
N GLY A 128 -8.13 5.14 19.32
CA GLY A 128 -6.99 4.28 19.68
C GLY A 128 -5.61 4.87 19.44
N LYS A 129 -5.47 6.19 19.28
CA LYS A 129 -4.14 6.83 19.09
C LYS A 129 -3.19 6.45 20.23
N GLY A 130 -2.08 5.80 19.89
CA GLY A 130 -1.10 5.32 20.87
C GLY A 130 -1.54 4.08 21.66
N VAL A 131 -2.60 3.39 21.23
CA VAL A 131 -3.10 2.16 21.85
C VAL A 131 -2.84 0.96 20.95
N THR A 132 -2.31 -0.10 21.56
CA THR A 132 -2.10 -1.39 20.90
C THR A 132 -2.96 -2.46 21.55
N PHE A 133 -3.81 -3.12 20.77
CA PHE A 133 -4.51 -4.33 21.15
C PHE A 133 -3.63 -5.54 20.79
N ASP A 134 -3.14 -6.25 21.80
CA ASP A 134 -2.15 -7.32 21.64
C ASP A 134 -2.73 -8.67 22.07
N GLY A 135 -2.84 -9.60 21.12
CA GLY A 135 -3.29 -10.97 21.38
C GLY A 135 -2.21 -11.87 21.96
N LYS A 136 -0.96 -11.39 22.05
CA LYS A 136 0.20 -12.10 22.60
C LYS A 136 0.43 -13.49 21.99
N ASN A 137 -0.02 -13.71 20.76
CA ASN A 137 -0.05 -14.99 20.05
C ASN A 137 -0.89 -16.08 20.73
N ARG A 138 -1.82 -15.70 21.60
CA ARG A 138 -2.62 -16.61 22.44
C ARG A 138 -4.11 -16.36 22.37
N SER A 139 -4.56 -15.23 21.82
CA SER A 139 -5.98 -14.86 21.77
C SER A 139 -6.39 -14.12 20.50
N GLY A 140 -7.66 -14.24 20.16
CA GLY A 140 -8.32 -13.27 19.28
C GLY A 140 -8.66 -11.98 20.05
N LEU A 141 -9.09 -10.92 19.36
CA LEU A 141 -9.33 -9.61 19.99
C LEU A 141 -10.82 -9.25 20.04
N PHE A 142 -11.50 -9.12 18.90
CA PHE A 142 -12.86 -8.58 18.85
C PHE A 142 -13.81 -9.45 18.04
N ARG A 143 -15.02 -9.64 18.56
CA ARG A 143 -16.12 -10.30 17.85
C ARG A 143 -17.39 -9.50 18.03
N ILE A 144 -17.96 -9.05 16.92
CA ILE A 144 -19.06 -8.08 16.93
C ILE A 144 -20.21 -8.59 16.07
N ARG A 145 -21.42 -8.60 16.63
CA ARG A 145 -22.66 -9.05 15.96
C ARG A 145 -23.86 -8.19 16.37
N GLY A 146 -24.94 -8.29 15.60
CA GLY A 146 -26.17 -7.50 15.82
C GLY A 146 -26.10 -6.12 15.22
N ASN A 147 -27.04 -5.24 15.59
CA ASN A 147 -27.21 -3.89 15.03
C ASN A 147 -26.16 -2.89 15.56
N LEU A 148 -24.88 -3.26 15.44
CA LEU A 148 -23.76 -2.46 15.94
C LEU A 148 -22.86 -1.97 14.81
N ARG A 149 -22.57 -0.68 14.83
CA ARG A 149 -21.52 -0.02 14.05
C ARG A 149 -20.34 0.24 14.96
N VAL A 150 -19.17 -0.28 14.62
CA VAL A 150 -17.95 -0.04 15.40
C VAL A 150 -16.92 0.64 14.53
N VAL A 151 -16.37 1.74 15.05
CA VAL A 151 -15.29 2.49 14.42
C VAL A 151 -14.04 2.35 15.29
N PHE A 152 -12.96 1.80 14.73
CA PHE A 152 -11.63 1.90 15.33
C PHE A 152 -10.82 2.94 14.57
N GLN A 153 -10.18 3.84 15.30
CA GLN A 153 -9.38 4.91 14.72
C GLN A 153 -7.98 4.97 15.35
N ASP A 154 -6.94 5.09 14.52
CA ASP A 154 -5.55 5.32 14.91
C ASP A 154 -4.91 4.22 15.80
N ALA A 155 -5.46 3.00 15.78
CA ALA A 155 -5.06 1.90 16.67
C ALA A 155 -4.13 0.86 16.03
N VAL A 156 -3.39 0.11 16.86
CA VAL A 156 -2.61 -1.06 16.41
C VAL A 156 -3.27 -2.35 16.92
N PHE A 157 -3.41 -3.33 16.06
CA PHE A 157 -3.87 -4.69 16.35
C PHE A 157 -2.75 -5.65 16.00
N ARG A 158 -2.25 -6.43 16.96
CA ARG A 158 -1.13 -7.33 16.69
C ARG A 158 -1.21 -8.65 17.40
N ASN A 159 -0.49 -9.62 16.82
CA ASN A 159 -0.26 -10.94 17.41
C ASN A 159 -1.57 -11.64 17.82
N ALA A 160 -2.67 -11.34 17.14
CA ALA A 160 -3.93 -12.01 17.39
C ALA A 160 -3.91 -13.39 16.74
N VAL A 161 -4.41 -14.40 17.46
CA VAL A 161 -4.46 -15.79 16.99
C VAL A 161 -5.83 -16.41 17.23
N LEU A 162 -6.36 -17.08 16.19
CA LEU A 162 -7.59 -17.88 16.29
C LEU A 162 -7.27 -19.38 16.12
N LYS A 163 -7.29 -20.15 17.22
CA LYS A 163 -6.94 -21.59 17.25
C LYS A 163 -8.16 -22.52 17.17
N ARG A 164 -7.92 -23.82 17.03
CA ARG A 164 -8.95 -24.88 16.91
C ARG A 164 -9.90 -24.93 18.09
N GLU A 165 -9.34 -24.94 19.30
CA GLU A 165 -10.07 -25.09 20.56
C GLU A 165 -11.05 -23.93 20.71
N GLN A 166 -10.61 -22.74 20.27
CA GLN A 166 -11.46 -21.57 20.21
C GLN A 166 -12.62 -21.80 19.24
N VAL A 167 -12.42 -22.36 18.04
CA VAL A 167 -13.43 -22.52 16.98
C VAL A 167 -14.44 -23.65 17.19
N LEU A 168 -14.01 -24.86 17.57
CA LEU A 168 -14.87 -26.07 17.51
C LEU A 168 -15.71 -26.33 18.77
N GLU A 169 -15.22 -25.96 19.95
CA GLU A 169 -15.92 -26.29 21.21
C GLU A 169 -16.89 -25.19 21.64
N VAL A 170 -16.69 -23.95 21.18
CA VAL A 170 -17.28 -22.77 21.81
C VAL A 170 -18.24 -21.98 20.91
N TRP A 171 -18.19 -22.18 19.60
CA TRP A 171 -18.92 -21.36 18.65
C TRP A 171 -20.23 -22.02 18.28
N LYS A 172 -21.04 -22.39 19.26
CA LYS A 172 -22.37 -22.90 18.99
C LYS A 172 -23.40 -21.77 19.11
N VAL A 173 -24.34 -21.68 18.17
CA VAL A 173 -25.54 -20.86 18.30
C VAL A 173 -26.73 -21.77 18.49
N ARG A 174 -27.76 -21.27 19.19
CA ARG A 174 -29.05 -21.95 19.18
C ARG A 174 -29.66 -21.79 17.78
N ASN A 175 -29.99 -22.89 17.13
CA ASN A 175 -30.82 -22.87 15.92
C ASN A 175 -32.27 -22.50 16.29
N ASP A 176 -33.14 -22.40 15.29
CA ASP A 176 -34.57 -22.08 15.48
C ASP A 176 -35.32 -23.11 16.35
N LYS A 177 -34.71 -24.28 16.61
CA LYS A 177 -35.21 -25.34 17.50
C LYS A 177 -34.56 -25.30 18.90
N GLY A 178 -33.81 -24.24 19.22
CA GLY A 178 -33.13 -24.07 20.52
C GLY A 178 -31.86 -24.91 20.72
N GLN A 179 -31.43 -25.69 19.73
CA GLN A 179 -30.29 -26.60 19.82
C GLN A 179 -28.97 -25.89 19.53
N LEU A 180 -27.93 -26.15 20.33
CA LEU A 180 -26.59 -25.60 20.11
C LEU A 180 -25.91 -26.26 18.91
N VAL A 181 -25.84 -25.55 17.79
CA VAL A 181 -25.18 -25.98 16.55
C VAL A 181 -23.92 -25.15 16.28
N PRO A 182 -22.81 -25.74 15.78
CA PRO A 182 -21.62 -24.98 15.41
C PRO A 182 -21.93 -23.86 14.40
N LEU A 183 -21.34 -22.70 14.64
CA LEU A 183 -21.42 -21.55 13.76
C LEU A 183 -20.67 -21.85 12.48
N LYS A 184 -21.43 -21.89 11.40
CA LYS A 184 -20.89 -21.86 10.04
C LYS A 184 -20.29 -20.45 9.83
N ARG A 185 -19.02 -20.35 9.40
CA ARG A 185 -18.30 -19.09 9.08
C ARG A 185 -17.80 -18.26 10.27
N VAL A 186 -16.72 -18.74 10.89
CA VAL A 186 -15.99 -18.07 11.98
C VAL A 186 -14.59 -17.70 11.50
N GLY A 187 -14.00 -16.58 11.90
CA GLY A 187 -12.67 -16.17 11.42
C GLY A 187 -12.20 -14.90 12.13
N GLY A 188 -11.25 -14.15 11.56
CA GLY A 188 -10.92 -12.83 12.12
C GLY A 188 -10.19 -12.92 13.44
N ALA A 189 -8.88 -13.21 13.42
CA ALA A 189 -8.12 -13.28 14.67
C ALA A 189 -8.12 -11.92 15.39
N ALA A 190 -7.91 -10.81 14.67
CA ALA A 190 -8.06 -9.48 15.27
C ALA A 190 -9.53 -9.03 15.35
N ILE A 191 -10.27 -8.99 14.24
CA ILE A 191 -11.67 -8.54 14.25
C ILE A 191 -12.56 -9.47 13.44
N GLU A 192 -13.62 -10.00 14.05
CA GLU A 192 -14.74 -10.64 13.37
C GLU A 192 -16.00 -9.78 13.45
N MET A 193 -16.64 -9.57 12.30
CA MET A 193 -17.97 -9.00 12.16
C MET A 193 -18.94 -10.05 11.63
N GLY A 194 -20.13 -10.14 12.22
CA GLY A 194 -21.18 -11.07 11.78
C GLY A 194 -22.61 -10.59 12.00
N GLN A 195 -23.53 -11.46 11.60
CA GLN A 195 -24.99 -11.32 11.75
C GLN A 195 -25.49 -12.14 12.95
N ILE A 196 -26.61 -11.73 13.53
CA ILE A 196 -27.45 -12.52 14.43
C ILE A 196 -28.93 -12.27 14.09
N GLY A 197 -29.70 -13.32 13.81
CA GLY A 197 -31.04 -13.17 13.23
C GLY A 197 -31.00 -12.37 11.92
N SER A 198 -31.90 -11.40 11.75
CA SER A 198 -31.90 -10.46 10.62
C SER A 198 -30.89 -9.30 10.76
N ASN A 199 -30.31 -9.11 11.95
CA ASN A 199 -29.48 -7.95 12.30
C ASN A 199 -28.00 -8.17 12.02
N PHE A 200 -27.34 -7.24 11.33
CA PHE A 200 -25.93 -7.34 10.94
C PHE A 200 -25.11 -6.15 11.42
N SER A 201 -23.84 -6.44 11.73
CA SER A 201 -22.90 -5.44 12.23
C SER A 201 -22.15 -4.74 11.09
N SER A 202 -21.53 -3.60 11.40
CA SER A 202 -20.74 -2.81 10.43
C SER A 202 -19.45 -2.31 11.06
N LEU A 203 -18.36 -2.38 10.30
CA LEU A 203 -17.03 -2.03 10.76
C LEU A 203 -16.48 -0.87 9.93
N ARG A 204 -15.93 0.12 10.64
CA ARG A 204 -14.98 1.08 10.07
C ARG A 204 -13.67 0.97 10.80
N VAL A 205 -12.57 0.86 10.07
CA VAL A 205 -11.22 1.03 10.59
C VAL A 205 -10.54 2.15 9.84
N ARG A 206 -9.96 3.09 10.58
CA ARG A 206 -9.33 4.27 10.01
C ARG A 206 -7.93 4.45 10.59
N ASN A 207 -6.91 4.50 9.73
CA ASN A 207 -5.52 4.71 10.14
C ASN A 207 -5.04 3.68 11.18
N CYS A 208 -5.55 2.45 11.07
CA CYS A 208 -5.20 1.34 11.95
C CYS A 208 -4.12 0.44 11.32
N GLN A 209 -3.33 -0.21 12.17
CA GLN A 209 -2.32 -1.19 11.75
C GLN A 209 -2.71 -2.59 12.23
N PHE A 210 -2.57 -3.59 11.36
CA PHE A 210 -2.83 -5.00 11.63
C PHE A 210 -1.56 -5.81 11.36
N LEU A 211 -0.87 -6.20 12.44
CA LEU A 211 0.49 -6.72 12.38
C LEU A 211 0.57 -8.16 12.90
N ASN A 212 1.09 -9.08 12.09
CA ASN A 212 1.39 -10.46 12.50
C ASN A 212 0.18 -11.21 13.09
N ASN A 213 -1.04 -10.94 12.63
CA ASN A 213 -2.21 -11.72 13.06
C ASN A 213 -2.24 -13.04 12.29
N ASN A 214 -2.63 -14.13 12.95
CA ASN A 214 -2.46 -15.46 12.40
C ASN A 214 -3.67 -16.37 12.68
N ILE A 215 -4.09 -17.11 11.68
CA ILE A 215 -5.03 -18.22 11.81
C ILE A 215 -4.23 -19.50 11.47
N PRO A 216 -3.70 -20.22 12.48
CA PRO A 216 -2.93 -21.44 12.27
C PRO A 216 -3.78 -22.54 11.65
N HIS A 217 -3.11 -23.50 11.01
CA HIS A 217 -3.76 -24.66 10.40
C HIS A 217 -4.17 -25.70 11.45
N PHE A 218 -5.37 -26.27 11.30
CA PHE A 218 -5.88 -27.36 12.13
C PHE A 218 -6.98 -28.13 11.37
N GLN A 219 -7.16 -29.42 11.68
CA GLN A 219 -8.21 -30.28 11.08
C GLN A 219 -9.61 -29.70 11.32
N GLY A 220 -10.58 -29.92 10.43
CA GLY A 220 -11.94 -29.38 10.55
C GLY A 220 -12.13 -27.89 10.18
N MET A 221 -11.08 -27.16 9.82
CA MET A 221 -11.22 -25.89 9.09
C MET A 221 -11.78 -26.09 7.66
N ASN A 222 -12.37 -25.05 7.07
CA ASN A 222 -12.81 -25.01 5.70
C ASN A 222 -12.67 -23.58 5.17
N GLU A 223 -13.12 -23.35 3.94
CA GLU A 223 -13.13 -22.03 3.30
C GLU A 223 -13.89 -20.94 4.07
N ASN A 224 -14.50 -21.24 5.21
CA ASN A 224 -15.26 -20.30 6.00
C ASN A 224 -14.44 -19.62 7.12
N GLN A 225 -13.20 -20.07 7.39
CA GLN A 225 -12.25 -19.44 8.33
C GLN A 225 -11.13 -18.66 7.64
N ASN A 226 -11.41 -17.37 7.37
CA ASN A 226 -10.57 -16.47 6.56
C ASN A 226 -10.27 -15.17 7.30
N GLY A 227 -9.29 -14.40 6.81
CA GLY A 227 -9.04 -13.04 7.29
C GLY A 227 -8.39 -13.03 8.65
N ALA A 228 -7.06 -13.12 8.76
CA ALA A 228 -6.43 -13.08 10.09
C ALA A 228 -6.55 -11.71 10.75
N ALA A 229 -6.53 -10.63 9.97
CA ALA A 229 -6.79 -9.30 10.49
C ALA A 229 -8.29 -9.06 10.64
N ILE A 230 -9.05 -9.17 9.54
CA ILE A 230 -10.48 -8.82 9.53
C ILE A 230 -11.29 -9.90 8.83
N ARG A 231 -12.36 -10.32 9.48
CA ARG A 231 -13.38 -11.20 8.93
C ARG A 231 -14.72 -10.49 8.87
N LEU A 232 -15.29 -10.42 7.67
CA LEU A 232 -16.66 -9.93 7.43
C LEU A 232 -17.54 -11.09 6.96
N ASN A 233 -18.67 -11.29 7.64
CA ASN A 233 -19.64 -12.35 7.35
C ASN A 233 -21.04 -11.79 7.18
N ASN A 234 -21.84 -12.40 6.30
CA ASN A 234 -23.30 -12.30 6.23
C ASN A 234 -23.86 -10.88 6.40
N PHE A 235 -24.04 -10.18 5.28
CA PHE A 235 -24.61 -8.82 5.18
C PHE A 235 -23.87 -7.71 5.94
N THR A 236 -22.72 -8.01 6.56
CA THR A 236 -21.89 -6.98 7.19
C THR A 236 -21.34 -5.97 6.19
N ASN A 237 -21.04 -4.77 6.69
CA ASN A 237 -20.36 -3.71 5.95
C ASN A 237 -18.93 -3.53 6.47
N GLY A 238 -17.98 -3.35 5.55
CA GLY A 238 -16.59 -3.01 5.88
C GLY A 238 -16.13 -1.72 5.22
N GLU A 239 -15.57 -0.82 6.02
CA GLU A 239 -14.96 0.43 5.58
C GLU A 239 -13.52 0.51 6.11
N ILE A 240 -12.55 0.34 5.21
CA ILE A 240 -11.12 0.22 5.55
C ILE A 240 -10.38 1.43 4.97
N PHE A 241 -9.93 2.34 5.81
CA PHE A 241 -9.42 3.64 5.37
C PHE A 241 -8.02 3.89 5.92
N GLY A 242 -7.02 4.03 5.05
CA GLY A 242 -5.65 4.41 5.47
C GLY A 242 -4.97 3.37 6.35
N CYS A 243 -5.31 2.09 6.21
CA CYS A 243 -4.86 1.03 7.11
C CYS A 243 -3.66 0.26 6.56
N THR A 244 -2.85 -0.31 7.45
CA THR A 244 -1.70 -1.12 7.09
C THR A 244 -1.88 -2.54 7.60
N PHE A 245 -1.83 -3.52 6.69
CA PHE A 245 -1.93 -4.95 6.96
C PHE A 245 -0.59 -5.59 6.64
N LYS A 246 0.16 -5.98 7.68
CA LYS A 246 1.51 -6.51 7.53
C LYS A 246 1.66 -7.90 8.13
N ASN A 247 2.21 -8.82 7.34
CA ASN A 247 2.56 -10.17 7.77
C ASN A 247 1.40 -10.96 8.38
N ASN A 248 0.16 -10.69 7.96
CA ASN A 248 -0.98 -11.46 8.42
C ASN A 248 -1.06 -12.79 7.65
N ARG A 249 -1.43 -13.86 8.34
CA ARG A 249 -1.47 -15.21 7.76
C ARG A 249 -2.78 -15.91 8.07
N ALA A 250 -3.47 -16.37 7.04
CA ALA A 250 -4.67 -17.18 7.17
C ALA A 250 -4.70 -18.29 6.11
N VAL A 251 -5.63 -19.23 6.26
CA VAL A 251 -5.89 -20.27 5.25
C VAL A 251 -6.24 -19.62 3.91
N THR A 252 -7.21 -18.71 3.90
CA THR A 252 -7.52 -17.83 2.76
C THR A 252 -7.81 -16.40 3.21
N GLY A 253 -7.61 -15.42 2.33
CA GLY A 253 -7.73 -14.00 2.70
C GLY A 253 -6.74 -13.65 3.81
N GLY A 254 -5.43 -13.77 3.55
CA GLY A 254 -4.38 -13.69 4.58
C GLY A 254 -4.56 -12.50 5.53
N ALA A 255 -4.89 -11.32 5.00
CA ALA A 255 -5.33 -10.17 5.80
C ALA A 255 -6.86 -10.13 6.00
N ILE A 256 -7.65 -10.03 4.92
CA ILE A 256 -9.10 -9.82 4.97
C ILE A 256 -9.86 -10.95 4.25
N GLY A 257 -10.84 -11.51 4.95
CA GLY A 257 -11.75 -12.52 4.41
C GLY A 257 -13.21 -12.08 4.50
N CYS A 258 -13.94 -12.18 3.39
CA CYS A 258 -15.33 -11.76 3.28
C CYS A 258 -16.21 -12.89 2.72
N THR A 259 -17.39 -13.12 3.31
CA THR A 259 -18.36 -14.11 2.82
C THR A 259 -19.78 -13.59 2.94
N SER A 260 -20.49 -13.55 1.81
CA SER A 260 -21.89 -13.10 1.70
C SER A 260 -22.12 -11.73 2.34
N ILE A 261 -21.21 -10.79 2.10
CA ILE A 261 -21.23 -9.47 2.75
C ILE A 261 -22.20 -8.51 2.04
N ASN A 262 -22.61 -7.44 2.72
CA ASN A 262 -23.35 -6.38 2.04
C ASN A 262 -22.42 -5.51 1.20
N LYS A 263 -21.29 -5.06 1.76
CA LYS A 263 -20.32 -4.22 1.05
C LYS A 263 -18.94 -4.23 1.72
N ILE A 264 -17.88 -4.06 0.94
CA ILE A 264 -16.58 -3.64 1.44
C ILE A 264 -15.99 -2.50 0.58
N THR A 265 -15.46 -1.48 1.24
CA THR A 265 -14.69 -0.39 0.62
C THR A 265 -13.32 -0.29 1.29
N ILE A 266 -12.26 -0.20 0.49
CA ILE A 266 -10.87 -0.03 0.91
C ILE A 266 -10.30 1.22 0.24
N ILE A 267 -9.73 2.15 1.02
CA ILE A 267 -9.16 3.39 0.50
C ILE A 267 -7.77 3.60 1.11
N ASN A 268 -6.80 3.97 0.27
CA ASN A 268 -5.45 4.40 0.65
C ASN A 268 -4.76 3.49 1.67
N SER A 269 -4.93 2.18 1.54
CA SER A 269 -4.40 1.20 2.49
C SER A 269 -3.15 0.50 1.93
N LYS A 270 -2.40 -0.18 2.80
CA LYS A 270 -1.22 -0.98 2.41
C LYS A 270 -1.35 -2.42 2.90
N PHE A 271 -1.10 -3.37 2.00
CA PHE A 271 -1.03 -4.80 2.30
C PHE A 271 0.37 -5.29 1.95
N ASP A 272 1.16 -5.61 2.97
CA ASP A 272 2.58 -5.98 2.83
C ASP A 272 2.87 -7.34 3.45
N GLY A 273 3.33 -8.30 2.65
CA GLY A 273 3.81 -9.59 3.18
C GLY A 273 2.71 -10.50 3.75
N ASN A 274 1.43 -10.28 3.42
CA ASN A 274 0.36 -11.13 3.90
C ASN A 274 0.30 -12.45 3.11
N VAL A 275 -0.02 -13.54 3.79
CA VAL A 275 0.09 -14.89 3.22
C VAL A 275 -1.23 -15.65 3.34
N SER A 276 -1.65 -16.26 2.23
CA SER A 276 -2.70 -17.27 2.19
C SER A 276 -2.12 -18.63 1.83
N ASN A 277 -2.11 -19.55 2.80
CA ASN A 277 -1.28 -20.75 2.70
C ASN A 277 -2.06 -22.08 2.77
N GLY A 278 -3.38 -22.13 2.51
CA GLY A 278 -4.24 -23.30 2.78
C GLY A 278 -3.81 -24.69 2.22
N TYR A 279 -4.57 -25.74 2.65
CA TYR A 279 -4.71 -27.23 2.40
C TYR A 279 -3.98 -28.29 3.29
N VAL A 280 -4.57 -29.51 3.34
CA VAL A 280 -4.05 -30.92 3.46
C VAL A 280 -4.98 -31.84 2.62
N ALA A 281 -4.42 -32.68 1.76
CA ALA A 281 -5.17 -33.46 0.75
C ALA A 281 -5.51 -34.92 1.16
N LYS A 282 -5.38 -35.86 0.20
CA LYS A 282 -6.42 -36.80 -0.30
C LYS A 282 -6.96 -37.91 0.63
N ASN A 283 -6.47 -38.07 1.85
CA ASN A 283 -6.91 -39.11 2.79
C ASN A 283 -7.37 -38.56 4.16
N GLY A 284 -7.74 -37.29 4.20
CA GLY A 284 -8.83 -36.81 5.05
C GLY A 284 -8.40 -35.98 6.27
N SER A 285 -8.40 -34.66 6.27
CA SER A 285 -8.81 -33.62 5.31
C SER A 285 -8.32 -32.28 5.93
N ILE A 286 -7.98 -31.21 5.18
CA ILE A 286 -8.87 -30.21 4.52
C ILE A 286 -8.25 -29.70 3.24
N ASN A 287 -9.00 -29.70 2.14
CA ASN A 287 -8.59 -29.13 0.86
C ASN A 287 -9.23 -27.73 0.68
N VAL A 288 -8.51 -26.65 1.02
CA VAL A 288 -8.96 -25.31 0.63
C VAL A 288 -8.32 -24.96 -0.71
N THR A 289 -9.13 -25.00 -1.76
CA THR A 289 -8.74 -24.69 -3.14
C THR A 289 -8.64 -23.19 -3.43
N GLU A 290 -8.98 -22.36 -2.45
CA GLU A 290 -9.11 -20.91 -2.59
C GLU A 290 -7.88 -20.20 -2.01
N GLY A 291 -7.51 -19.04 -2.56
CA GLY A 291 -6.27 -18.35 -2.20
C GLY A 291 -6.29 -16.87 -2.53
N ALA A 292 -5.94 -16.06 -1.52
CA ALA A 292 -5.73 -14.61 -1.60
C ALA A 292 -4.93 -14.14 -0.39
N GLY A 293 -3.68 -13.71 -0.57
CA GLY A 293 -2.85 -13.23 0.55
C GLY A 293 -3.38 -11.95 1.18
N ALA A 294 -4.01 -11.06 0.40
CA ALA A 294 -4.56 -9.80 0.92
C ALA A 294 -6.07 -9.87 1.16
N LEU A 295 -6.88 -10.04 0.10
CA LEU A 295 -8.35 -9.90 0.17
C LEU A 295 -9.04 -11.06 -0.56
N ARG A 296 -9.83 -11.85 0.19
CA ARG A 296 -10.81 -12.78 -0.40
C ARG A 296 -12.22 -12.27 -0.18
N VAL A 297 -13.03 -12.25 -1.25
CA VAL A 297 -14.47 -11.98 -1.17
C VAL A 297 -15.24 -13.07 -1.90
N ASP A 298 -16.02 -13.84 -1.14
CA ASP A 298 -17.03 -14.75 -1.65
C ASP A 298 -18.41 -14.11 -1.47
N ARG A 299 -19.03 -13.67 -2.58
CA ARG A 299 -20.33 -13.00 -2.67
C ARG A 299 -20.39 -11.63 -1.99
N THR A 300 -21.09 -10.71 -2.66
CA THR A 300 -21.40 -9.40 -2.13
C THR A 300 -22.73 -8.91 -2.70
N VAL A 301 -23.46 -8.11 -1.93
CA VAL A 301 -24.71 -7.47 -2.40
C VAL A 301 -24.41 -6.20 -3.20
N LYS A 302 -23.45 -5.38 -2.74
CA LYS A 302 -23.03 -4.10 -3.34
C LYS A 302 -21.60 -4.19 -3.88
N PRO A 303 -21.18 -3.28 -4.77
CA PRO A 303 -19.83 -3.32 -5.35
C PRO A 303 -18.72 -3.37 -4.29
N ILE A 304 -17.71 -4.19 -4.57
CA ILE A 304 -16.41 -4.17 -3.87
C ILE A 304 -15.60 -3.02 -4.45
N GLU A 305 -15.06 -2.17 -3.58
CA GLU A 305 -14.37 -0.96 -4.02
C GLU A 305 -12.99 -0.85 -3.37
N VAL A 306 -11.95 -0.71 -4.18
CA VAL A 306 -10.56 -0.56 -3.73
C VAL A 306 -9.92 0.62 -4.45
N TYR A 307 -9.48 1.60 -3.67
CA TYR A 307 -8.92 2.86 -4.17
C TYR A 307 -7.56 3.16 -3.54
N GLY A 308 -6.59 3.62 -4.33
CA GLY A 308 -5.34 4.18 -3.78
C GLY A 308 -4.47 3.19 -3.00
N THR A 309 -4.71 1.88 -3.16
CA THR A 309 -4.21 0.84 -2.23
C THR A 309 -2.99 0.13 -2.83
N THR A 310 -2.00 -0.12 -1.99
CA THR A 310 -0.75 -0.79 -2.36
C THR A 310 -0.71 -2.21 -1.83
N PHE A 311 -0.40 -3.16 -2.69
CA PHE A 311 -0.25 -4.59 -2.41
C PHE A 311 1.18 -5.01 -2.78
N GLU A 312 2.02 -5.16 -1.75
CA GLU A 312 3.42 -5.52 -1.89
C GLU A 312 3.73 -6.86 -1.21
N ASN A 313 4.55 -7.70 -1.83
CA ASN A 313 5.08 -8.93 -1.22
C ASN A 313 4.04 -9.93 -0.69
N ASN A 314 2.77 -9.81 -1.05
CA ASN A 314 1.75 -10.77 -0.61
C ASN A 314 1.94 -12.08 -1.36
N ALA A 315 1.57 -13.19 -0.74
CA ALA A 315 1.80 -14.51 -1.31
C ALA A 315 0.61 -15.45 -1.11
N SER A 316 0.43 -16.36 -2.05
CA SER A 316 -0.49 -17.49 -1.86
C SER A 316 0.02 -18.79 -2.46
N ASN A 317 -0.42 -19.90 -1.87
CA ASN A 317 -0.17 -21.25 -2.34
C ASN A 317 -0.99 -21.64 -3.57
N GLN A 318 -2.14 -21.00 -3.81
CA GLN A 318 -3.06 -21.34 -4.90
C GLN A 318 -3.85 -20.11 -5.32
N LYS A 319 -4.48 -20.14 -6.50
CA LYS A 319 -5.30 -19.04 -7.04
C LYS A 319 -4.51 -17.72 -7.05
N ALA A 320 -4.85 -16.75 -6.22
CA ALA A 320 -4.29 -15.40 -6.28
C ALA A 320 -3.40 -15.07 -5.06
N SER A 321 -2.29 -14.40 -5.28
CA SER A 321 -1.45 -13.88 -4.19
C SER A 321 -2.06 -12.67 -3.49
N VAL A 322 -2.95 -11.92 -4.16
CA VAL A 322 -3.48 -10.66 -3.62
C VAL A 322 -4.99 -10.70 -3.44
N VAL A 323 -5.75 -10.67 -4.54
CA VAL A 323 -7.20 -10.50 -4.52
C VAL A 323 -7.90 -11.68 -5.20
N GLN A 324 -8.87 -12.27 -4.51
CA GLN A 324 -9.78 -13.24 -5.09
C GLN A 324 -11.22 -12.81 -4.82
N VAL A 325 -12.01 -12.72 -5.88
CA VAL A 325 -13.41 -12.31 -5.81
C VAL A 325 -14.28 -13.28 -6.58
N PHE A 326 -15.32 -13.75 -5.90
CA PHE A 326 -16.35 -14.61 -6.44
C PHE A 326 -17.71 -13.92 -6.34
N ILE A 327 -18.33 -13.61 -7.47
CA ILE A 327 -19.64 -12.95 -7.52
C ILE A 327 -20.74 -13.99 -7.72
N ARG A 328 -21.65 -14.06 -6.75
CA ARG A 328 -22.94 -14.76 -6.81
C ARG A 328 -23.95 -14.03 -5.91
N PRO A 329 -25.26 -14.32 -6.05
CA PRO A 329 -26.27 -13.77 -5.16
C PRO A 329 -26.02 -14.08 -3.67
N ALA A 330 -26.36 -13.13 -2.80
CA ALA A 330 -26.30 -13.26 -1.35
C ALA A 330 -27.68 -12.96 -0.71
N PRO A 331 -28.44 -13.97 -0.22
CA PRO A 331 -28.09 -15.39 -0.14
C PRO A 331 -28.18 -16.08 -1.51
N GLU A 332 -27.73 -17.33 -1.60
CA GLU A 332 -27.86 -18.15 -2.81
C GLU A 332 -29.33 -18.24 -3.26
N GLY A 333 -29.58 -18.26 -4.57
CA GLY A 333 -30.94 -18.25 -5.13
C GLY A 333 -31.64 -16.89 -5.13
N SER A 334 -31.09 -15.88 -4.44
CA SER A 334 -31.63 -14.53 -4.46
C SER A 334 -31.26 -13.76 -5.73
N GLN A 335 -31.77 -12.53 -5.81
CA GLN A 335 -31.42 -11.54 -6.85
C GLN A 335 -30.47 -10.46 -6.32
N ALA A 336 -29.89 -10.65 -5.13
CA ALA A 336 -29.07 -9.66 -4.43
C ALA A 336 -27.57 -9.82 -4.78
N TYR A 337 -27.14 -9.10 -5.82
CA TYR A 337 -25.74 -8.94 -6.22
C TYR A 337 -25.59 -7.67 -7.09
N PRO A 338 -24.38 -7.18 -7.35
CA PRO A 338 -24.18 -6.00 -8.20
C PRO A 338 -24.49 -6.32 -9.68
N LYS A 339 -25.70 -5.93 -10.11
CA LYS A 339 -26.20 -6.13 -11.48
C LYS A 339 -25.93 -4.95 -12.42
N ASN A 340 -26.20 -3.74 -11.93
CA ASN A 340 -26.27 -2.52 -12.74
C ASN A 340 -24.98 -1.70 -12.62
N GLY A 341 -23.85 -2.31 -12.98
CA GLY A 341 -22.53 -1.66 -12.90
C GLY A 341 -21.39 -2.63 -12.54
N PRO A 342 -20.21 -2.09 -12.21
CA PRO A 342 -19.09 -2.91 -11.79
C PRO A 342 -19.38 -3.57 -10.43
N ALA A 343 -19.18 -4.88 -10.34
CA ALA A 343 -19.19 -5.63 -9.08
C ALA A 343 -17.85 -5.51 -8.33
N LEU A 344 -16.76 -5.26 -9.06
CA LEU A 344 -15.44 -4.99 -8.51
C LEU A 344 -14.86 -3.73 -9.16
N ILE A 345 -14.49 -2.75 -8.34
CA ILE A 345 -13.78 -1.54 -8.74
C ILE A 345 -12.40 -1.55 -8.08
N ILE A 346 -11.35 -1.50 -8.89
CA ILE A 346 -9.98 -1.29 -8.44
C ILE A 346 -9.45 -0.08 -9.21
N ASP A 347 -9.15 0.99 -8.49
CA ASP A 347 -8.64 2.22 -9.10
C ASP A 347 -7.45 2.77 -8.33
N ASN A 348 -6.45 3.28 -9.05
CA ASN A 348 -5.25 3.86 -8.46
C ASN A 348 -4.52 2.90 -7.49
N CYS A 349 -4.34 1.64 -7.89
CA CYS A 349 -3.70 0.65 -7.03
C CYS A 349 -2.32 0.25 -7.55
N VAL A 350 -1.52 -0.36 -6.67
CA VAL A 350 -0.20 -0.91 -7.02
C VAL A 350 -0.13 -2.35 -6.54
N PHE A 351 0.21 -3.27 -7.45
CA PHE A 351 0.46 -4.67 -7.20
C PHE A 351 1.92 -4.93 -7.54
N ARG A 352 2.78 -5.09 -6.54
CA ARG A 352 4.21 -5.21 -6.75
C ARG A 352 4.85 -6.36 -5.98
N LYS A 353 5.75 -7.10 -6.63
CA LYS A 353 6.55 -8.16 -5.98
C LYS A 353 5.71 -9.21 -5.25
N ASN A 354 4.45 -9.43 -5.65
CA ASN A 354 3.61 -10.47 -5.08
C ASN A 354 4.02 -11.84 -5.65
N LYS A 355 3.94 -12.88 -4.82
CA LYS A 355 4.69 -14.13 -5.05
C LYS A 355 3.81 -15.37 -4.98
N PHE A 356 4.29 -16.42 -5.61
CA PHE A 356 3.82 -17.76 -5.34
C PHE A 356 4.47 -18.24 -4.03
N ASN A 357 3.66 -18.59 -3.03
CA ASN A 357 4.20 -19.06 -1.74
C ASN A 357 4.82 -20.47 -1.83
N ASN A 358 4.61 -21.16 -2.96
CA ASN A 358 5.22 -22.46 -3.26
C ASN A 358 5.09 -23.48 -2.13
N TYR A 359 3.91 -23.52 -1.50
CA TYR A 359 3.59 -24.51 -0.47
C TYR A 359 4.53 -24.48 0.75
N ALA A 360 5.22 -23.35 0.99
CA ALA A 360 6.10 -23.20 2.13
C ALA A 360 5.36 -23.48 3.45
N GLY A 361 5.87 -24.45 4.21
CA GLY A 361 5.32 -24.85 5.50
C GLY A 361 4.04 -25.70 5.43
N VAL A 362 3.77 -26.38 4.31
CA VAL A 362 2.63 -27.29 4.16
C VAL A 362 3.09 -28.62 3.55
N SER A 363 2.58 -29.74 4.06
CA SER A 363 2.87 -31.11 3.57
C SER A 363 1.63 -31.75 2.92
N ASN A 364 1.84 -32.77 2.07
CA ASN A 364 0.77 -33.58 1.45
C ASN A 364 -0.32 -32.76 0.72
N TYR A 365 0.09 -31.95 -0.27
CA TYR A 365 -0.81 -31.23 -1.16
C TYR A 365 -1.27 -32.04 -2.35
N LYS A 366 -2.44 -31.64 -2.86
CA LYS A 366 -2.68 -31.64 -4.29
C LYS A 366 -2.31 -30.26 -4.87
N LYS A 367 -1.38 -30.24 -5.84
CA LYS A 367 -1.07 -29.02 -6.60
C LYS A 367 -2.31 -28.57 -7.37
N GLU A 368 -2.68 -27.31 -7.20
CA GLU A 368 -3.69 -26.63 -8.01
C GLU A 368 -3.04 -25.40 -8.66
N PHE A 369 -3.71 -24.82 -9.64
CA PHE A 369 -3.16 -23.69 -10.36
C PHE A 369 -2.99 -22.44 -9.47
N PHE A 370 -1.87 -21.75 -9.65
CA PHE A 370 -1.69 -20.36 -9.26
C PHE A 370 -1.86 -19.47 -10.50
N ILE A 371 -2.42 -18.27 -10.34
CA ILE A 371 -2.53 -17.32 -11.44
C ILE A 371 -1.46 -16.25 -11.33
N GLY A 372 -1.34 -15.58 -10.18
CA GLY A 372 -0.58 -14.35 -10.02
C GLY A 372 -1.21 -13.46 -8.95
N CYS A 373 -1.85 -12.35 -9.33
CA CYS A 373 -2.31 -11.32 -8.37
C CYS A 373 -3.82 -11.28 -8.13
N LEU A 374 -4.64 -11.33 -9.17
CA LEU A 374 -6.07 -11.01 -9.12
C LEU A 374 -6.90 -12.06 -9.86
N PHE A 375 -7.82 -12.71 -9.14
CA PHE A 375 -8.80 -13.62 -9.71
C PHE A 375 -10.21 -13.04 -9.55
N PHE A 376 -10.89 -12.75 -10.66
CA PHE A 376 -12.28 -12.30 -10.65
C PHE A 376 -13.15 -13.26 -11.46
N GLN A 377 -14.11 -13.88 -10.79
CA GLN A 377 -15.00 -14.86 -11.40
C GLN A 377 -16.42 -14.80 -10.85
N SER A 378 -17.35 -15.37 -11.61
CA SER A 378 -18.74 -15.52 -11.19
C SER A 378 -19.35 -16.89 -11.48
N SER A 379 -18.61 -17.80 -12.12
CA SER A 379 -19.17 -19.04 -12.66
C SER A 379 -19.96 -19.88 -11.64
N GLY A 380 -21.16 -20.24 -12.06
CA GLY A 380 -22.07 -21.21 -11.44
C GLY A 380 -21.63 -22.66 -11.66
N ILE A 381 -22.38 -23.61 -11.08
CA ILE A 381 -22.43 -24.99 -11.58
C ILE A 381 -22.91 -24.89 -13.04
N ASN A 382 -22.16 -25.45 -13.99
CA ASN A 382 -22.40 -25.38 -15.44
C ASN A 382 -22.11 -24.03 -16.15
N ASN A 383 -21.37 -23.10 -15.54
CA ASN A 383 -20.95 -21.82 -16.19
C ASN A 383 -22.09 -20.89 -16.69
N ASN A 384 -23.34 -21.11 -16.27
CA ASN A 384 -24.50 -20.35 -16.76
C ASN A 384 -24.70 -18.98 -16.08
N PHE A 385 -24.06 -18.73 -14.94
CA PHE A 385 -24.21 -17.46 -14.23
C PHE A 385 -23.36 -16.37 -14.88
N ARG A 386 -24.03 -15.33 -15.40
CA ARG A 386 -23.40 -14.12 -15.95
C ARG A 386 -23.29 -13.05 -14.86
N GLY A 387 -22.28 -13.18 -13.99
CA GLY A 387 -22.07 -12.23 -12.91
C GLY A 387 -21.44 -10.91 -13.35
N GLY A 388 -21.43 -9.95 -12.42
CA GLY A 388 -21.10 -8.55 -12.68
C GLY A 388 -19.75 -8.25 -13.34
N LYS A 389 -19.57 -6.98 -13.71
CA LYS A 389 -18.41 -6.48 -14.46
C LYS A 389 -17.26 -6.08 -13.52
N MET A 390 -16.01 -6.27 -13.93
CA MET A 390 -14.86 -5.65 -13.26
C MET A 390 -14.51 -4.30 -13.91
N LYS A 391 -14.19 -3.28 -13.10
CA LYS A 391 -13.55 -2.04 -13.55
C LYS A 391 -12.19 -1.90 -12.88
N LEU A 392 -11.13 -1.92 -13.68
CA LEU A 392 -9.75 -1.83 -13.23
C LEU A 392 -9.09 -0.64 -13.92
N THR A 393 -8.77 0.41 -13.17
CA THR A 393 -8.25 1.65 -13.73
C THR A 393 -7.02 2.17 -13.01
N ASN A 394 -6.15 2.88 -13.74
CA ASN A 394 -5.01 3.61 -13.16
C ASN A 394 -4.12 2.74 -12.25
N THR A 395 -3.96 1.45 -12.58
CA THR A 395 -3.36 0.45 -11.68
C THR A 395 -2.10 -0.14 -12.29
N VAL A 396 -1.10 -0.40 -11.44
CA VAL A 396 0.21 -0.93 -11.86
C VAL A 396 0.40 -2.34 -11.31
N PHE A 397 0.82 -3.27 -12.17
CA PHE A 397 1.32 -4.60 -11.83
C PHE A 397 2.79 -4.66 -12.21
N ASP A 398 3.68 -4.89 -11.25
CA ASP A 398 5.13 -4.83 -11.48
C ASP A 398 5.89 -5.91 -10.69
N GLN A 399 6.78 -6.65 -11.36
CA GLN A 399 7.63 -7.68 -10.74
C GLN A 399 6.86 -8.77 -9.97
N ASN A 400 5.63 -9.05 -10.38
CA ASN A 400 4.82 -10.10 -9.75
C ASN A 400 5.13 -11.46 -10.39
N GLU A 401 5.06 -12.51 -9.57
CA GLU A 401 5.12 -13.88 -10.06
C GLU A 401 3.75 -14.34 -10.54
N ALA A 402 3.72 -15.04 -11.68
CA ALA A 402 2.49 -15.56 -12.26
C ALA A 402 2.72 -16.96 -12.82
N GLU A 403 1.92 -17.94 -12.40
CA GLU A 403 1.92 -19.26 -13.05
C GLU A 403 1.02 -19.26 -14.29
N LYS A 404 -0.10 -18.52 -14.28
CA LYS A 404 -0.95 -18.31 -15.46
C LYS A 404 -0.99 -16.85 -15.87
N ALA A 405 -1.37 -15.95 -14.96
CA ALA A 405 -1.57 -14.54 -15.23
C ALA A 405 -1.60 -13.66 -13.97
N ASN A 406 -1.11 -12.43 -14.08
CA ASN A 406 -1.36 -11.43 -13.02
C ASN A 406 -2.84 -11.25 -12.77
N VAL A 407 -3.65 -11.22 -13.83
CA VAL A 407 -5.10 -11.06 -13.75
C VAL A 407 -5.77 -12.18 -14.54
N LEU A 408 -6.62 -12.99 -13.89
CA LEU A 408 -7.47 -13.96 -14.57
C LEU A 408 -8.95 -13.57 -14.41
N LEU A 409 -9.67 -13.59 -15.53
CA LEU A 409 -11.06 -13.13 -15.62
C LEU A 409 -11.99 -14.21 -16.19
N ILE A 410 -13.14 -14.38 -15.54
CA ILE A 410 -14.28 -15.20 -15.99
C ILE A 410 -15.55 -14.33 -15.96
N ASN A 411 -15.47 -13.12 -16.51
CA ASN A 411 -16.48 -12.08 -16.44
C ASN A 411 -16.25 -10.98 -17.49
N ASN A 412 -17.25 -10.11 -17.68
CA ASN A 412 -17.10 -8.85 -18.39
C ASN A 412 -16.16 -7.89 -17.64
N PHE A 413 -15.46 -7.02 -18.38
CA PHE A 413 -14.47 -6.12 -17.78
C PHE A 413 -14.28 -4.79 -18.53
N GLU A 414 -13.68 -3.82 -17.83
CA GLU A 414 -13.12 -2.59 -18.37
C GLU A 414 -11.78 -2.36 -17.69
N ILE A 415 -10.70 -2.46 -18.45
CA ILE A 415 -9.33 -2.21 -18.01
C ILE A 415 -8.84 -0.97 -18.74
N ALA A 416 -8.53 0.10 -18.01
CA ALA A 416 -8.03 1.32 -18.62
C ALA A 416 -6.88 1.94 -17.85
N ASN A 417 -5.94 2.57 -18.55
CA ASN A 417 -4.82 3.28 -17.93
C ASN A 417 -4.00 2.39 -16.98
N CYS A 418 -3.83 1.11 -17.31
CA CYS A 418 -3.12 0.14 -16.46
C CYS A 418 -1.78 -0.27 -17.06
N THR A 419 -0.81 -0.55 -16.18
CA THR A 419 0.52 -1.03 -16.57
C THR A 419 0.72 -2.46 -16.05
N PHE A 420 1.12 -3.37 -16.92
CA PHE A 420 1.55 -4.73 -16.62
C PHE A 420 3.01 -4.88 -17.01
N ALA A 421 3.90 -4.87 -16.02
CA ALA A 421 5.34 -4.79 -16.22
C ALA A 421 6.10 -5.91 -15.51
N ASN A 422 7.18 -6.37 -16.15
CA ASN A 422 8.18 -7.25 -15.57
C ASN A 422 7.56 -8.51 -14.91
N THR A 423 6.55 -9.11 -15.56
CA THR A 423 5.91 -10.31 -15.04
C THR A 423 6.90 -11.47 -15.04
N LYS A 424 7.08 -12.11 -13.89
CA LYS A 424 7.93 -13.29 -13.75
C LYS A 424 7.07 -14.54 -13.88
N PHE A 425 7.01 -15.11 -15.08
CA PHE A 425 6.27 -16.34 -15.32
C PHE A 425 6.96 -17.55 -14.68
N LEU A 426 6.18 -18.38 -13.99
CA LEU A 426 6.67 -19.59 -13.32
C LEU A 426 6.58 -20.80 -14.27
N ASN A 427 7.60 -21.65 -14.27
CA ASN A 427 7.62 -22.87 -15.07
C ASN A 427 6.84 -23.98 -14.35
N SER A 428 5.58 -24.21 -14.73
CA SER A 428 4.66 -25.01 -13.91
C SER A 428 3.97 -26.20 -14.58
N GLY A 429 4.31 -26.52 -15.84
CA GLY A 429 3.63 -27.57 -16.62
C GLY A 429 2.37 -27.11 -17.36
N SER A 430 1.93 -25.85 -17.19
CA SER A 430 0.82 -25.23 -17.95
C SER A 430 1.28 -24.12 -18.92
N ALA A 431 2.55 -24.17 -19.35
CA ALA A 431 3.26 -23.11 -20.07
C ALA A 431 2.44 -22.52 -21.25
N ALA A 432 1.81 -23.36 -22.07
CA ALA A 432 1.03 -22.91 -23.23
C ALA A 432 -0.14 -21.95 -22.91
N GLN A 433 -0.55 -21.81 -21.65
CA GLN A 433 -1.70 -21.01 -21.21
C GLN A 433 -1.34 -19.79 -20.33
N GLN A 434 -0.19 -19.17 -20.59
CA GLN A 434 0.28 -18.01 -19.82
C GLN A 434 0.02 -16.68 -20.54
N GLY A 435 -0.16 -15.62 -19.76
CA GLY A 435 -0.18 -14.22 -20.22
C GLY A 435 -0.40 -13.28 -19.04
N THR A 436 0.03 -12.01 -19.09
CA THR A 436 -0.16 -11.10 -17.94
C THR A 436 -1.63 -10.92 -17.57
N VAL A 437 -2.51 -10.93 -18.56
CA VAL A 437 -3.96 -10.99 -18.40
C VAL A 437 -4.48 -12.22 -19.13
N PHE A 438 -5.23 -13.07 -18.45
CA PHE A 438 -5.87 -14.25 -19.02
C PHE A 438 -7.39 -14.09 -18.97
N LEU A 439 -7.99 -13.94 -20.15
CA LEU A 439 -9.43 -13.94 -20.36
C LEU A 439 -9.88 -15.38 -20.58
N GLN A 440 -10.29 -16.05 -19.51
CA GLN A 440 -10.78 -17.43 -19.60
C GLN A 440 -12.22 -17.47 -20.11
N LEU A 441 -13.06 -16.49 -19.73
CA LEU A 441 -14.40 -16.30 -20.29
C LEU A 441 -14.79 -14.82 -20.27
N VAL A 442 -15.41 -14.36 -21.34
CA VAL A 442 -16.05 -13.04 -21.46
C VAL A 442 -17.47 -13.26 -21.96
N HIS A 443 -18.47 -12.81 -21.21
CA HIS A 443 -19.87 -13.09 -21.53
C HIS A 443 -20.35 -12.23 -22.71
N ASP A 444 -20.28 -10.90 -22.54
CA ASP A 444 -20.88 -9.93 -23.45
C ASP A 444 -19.85 -8.92 -23.97
N SER A 445 -18.99 -8.38 -23.09
CA SER A 445 -18.05 -7.33 -23.47
C SER A 445 -16.82 -7.23 -22.58
N GLY A 446 -15.71 -6.81 -23.20
CA GLY A 446 -14.46 -6.46 -22.54
C GLY A 446 -13.76 -5.31 -23.24
N SER A 447 -13.01 -4.49 -22.50
CA SER A 447 -12.20 -3.42 -23.09
C SER A 447 -10.86 -3.23 -22.40
N PHE A 448 -9.85 -2.99 -23.23
CA PHE A 448 -8.55 -2.43 -22.87
C PHE A 448 -8.40 -1.06 -23.53
N LYS A 449 -8.03 -0.05 -22.75
CA LYS A 449 -7.80 1.31 -23.25
C LYS A 449 -6.60 1.94 -22.55
N ASN A 450 -5.63 2.47 -23.32
CA ASN A 450 -4.47 3.16 -22.76
C ASN A 450 -3.65 2.28 -21.80
N CYS A 451 -3.47 1.00 -22.13
CA CYS A 451 -2.72 0.06 -21.29
C CYS A 451 -1.28 -0.09 -21.77
N THR A 452 -0.38 -0.42 -20.85
CA THR A 452 1.03 -0.67 -21.16
C THR A 452 1.41 -2.07 -20.71
N PHE A 453 1.94 -2.87 -21.63
CA PHE A 453 2.48 -4.19 -21.39
C PHE A 453 3.99 -4.14 -21.64
N TYR A 454 4.80 -4.31 -20.60
CA TYR A 454 6.23 -4.01 -20.63
C TYR A 454 7.08 -5.15 -20.07
N LYS A 455 7.96 -5.72 -20.90
CA LYS A 455 8.91 -6.78 -20.50
C LYS A 455 8.24 -7.97 -19.82
N ASN A 456 7.13 -8.43 -20.37
CA ASN A 456 6.48 -9.66 -19.94
C ASN A 456 6.99 -10.80 -20.81
N GLU A 457 8.19 -11.28 -20.51
CA GLU A 457 8.87 -12.24 -21.36
C GLU A 457 8.22 -13.63 -21.25
N PRO A 458 7.72 -14.24 -22.35
CA PRO A 458 7.12 -15.57 -22.31
C PRO A 458 8.14 -16.64 -21.92
N LEU A 459 7.66 -17.72 -21.28
CA LEU A 459 8.39 -18.98 -21.23
C LEU A 459 8.39 -19.66 -22.60
N ASN A 460 9.34 -20.58 -22.80
CA ASN A 460 9.47 -21.28 -24.07
C ASN A 460 8.24 -22.17 -24.34
N GLY A 461 7.73 -22.16 -25.58
CA GLY A 461 6.50 -22.88 -25.96
C GLY A 461 5.18 -22.17 -25.61
N ASN A 462 5.22 -20.96 -25.03
CA ASN A 462 4.01 -20.19 -24.76
C ASN A 462 3.37 -19.63 -26.03
N VAL A 463 2.05 -19.52 -26.02
CA VAL A 463 1.29 -19.02 -27.16
C VAL A 463 1.19 -17.49 -27.16
N ALA A 464 1.00 -16.91 -25.98
CA ALA A 464 0.95 -15.47 -25.76
C ALA A 464 1.69 -15.10 -24.47
N SER A 465 1.94 -13.81 -24.26
CA SER A 465 2.67 -13.30 -23.09
C SER A 465 1.98 -12.12 -22.40
N ASP A 466 1.25 -11.28 -23.13
CA ASP A 466 0.57 -10.12 -22.57
C ASP A 466 -0.91 -10.40 -22.34
N ILE A 467 -1.67 -10.68 -23.40
CA ILE A 467 -3.10 -11.01 -23.31
C ILE A 467 -3.34 -12.41 -23.88
N MET A 468 -3.73 -13.33 -23.00
CA MET A 468 -4.02 -14.72 -23.33
C MET A 468 -5.52 -15.00 -23.22
N PHE A 469 -6.02 -15.87 -24.10
CA PHE A 469 -7.38 -16.37 -24.10
C PHE A 469 -7.48 -17.65 -24.94
N TRP A 470 -8.62 -18.34 -24.88
CA TRP A 470 -8.90 -19.49 -25.77
C TRP A 470 -9.52 -19.01 -27.08
N GLY A 471 -9.21 -19.68 -28.19
CA GLY A 471 -9.54 -19.24 -29.57
C GLY A 471 -11.02 -19.21 -29.96
N GLY A 472 -11.94 -19.16 -29.00
CA GLY A 472 -13.39 -19.00 -29.23
C GLY A 472 -13.80 -17.56 -29.58
N ASP A 473 -14.98 -17.14 -29.14
CA ASP A 473 -15.63 -15.87 -29.52
C ASP A 473 -15.06 -14.58 -28.88
N ILE A 474 -14.01 -14.70 -28.05
CA ILE A 474 -13.39 -13.58 -27.33
C ILE A 474 -12.92 -12.43 -28.25
N PRO A 475 -12.26 -12.67 -29.41
CA PRO A 475 -11.91 -11.61 -30.35
C PRO A 475 -13.10 -10.75 -30.77
N GLY A 476 -14.29 -11.34 -30.92
CA GLY A 476 -15.51 -10.64 -31.29
C GLY A 476 -16.12 -9.82 -30.16
N LYS A 477 -15.73 -10.04 -28.90
CA LYS A 477 -16.31 -9.38 -27.71
C LYS A 477 -15.40 -8.32 -27.09
N VAL A 478 -14.08 -8.48 -27.24
CA VAL A 478 -13.09 -7.65 -26.54
C VAL A 478 -12.50 -6.60 -27.47
N SER A 479 -12.43 -5.36 -26.99
CA SER A 479 -11.74 -4.26 -27.66
C SER A 479 -10.38 -3.96 -27.03
N LEU A 480 -9.40 -3.63 -27.84
CA LEU A 480 -8.04 -3.25 -27.46
C LEU A 480 -7.65 -1.98 -28.22
N ASN A 481 -7.54 -0.87 -27.51
CA ASN A 481 -7.27 0.42 -28.11
C ASN A 481 -6.15 1.17 -27.39
N ASN A 482 -5.38 1.93 -28.17
CA ASN A 482 -4.38 2.87 -27.65
C ASN A 482 -3.40 2.24 -26.65
N SER A 483 -2.96 1.00 -26.88
CA SER A 483 -2.11 0.27 -25.93
C SER A 483 -0.71 0.01 -26.48
N ILE A 484 0.27 -0.10 -25.57
CA ILE A 484 1.69 -0.33 -25.89
C ILE A 484 2.08 -1.73 -25.46
N PHE A 485 2.79 -2.45 -26.33
CA PHE A 485 3.37 -3.75 -26.04
C PHE A 485 4.88 -3.72 -26.33
N TYR A 486 5.70 -3.94 -25.30
CA TYR A 486 7.15 -3.95 -25.40
C TYR A 486 7.72 -5.25 -24.85
N ARG A 487 8.57 -5.91 -25.62
CA ARG A 487 9.35 -7.09 -25.20
C ARG A 487 10.81 -6.94 -25.63
N THR A 488 11.67 -7.71 -25.01
CA THR A 488 13.09 -7.83 -25.39
C THR A 488 13.42 -9.20 -25.98
N ASN A 489 12.68 -10.25 -25.64
CA ASN A 489 12.89 -11.56 -26.24
C ASN A 489 12.29 -11.68 -27.64
N LYS A 490 12.97 -12.45 -28.51
CA LYS A 490 12.54 -12.75 -29.87
C LYS A 490 11.78 -14.08 -29.97
N SER A 491 11.13 -14.49 -28.88
CA SER A 491 10.35 -15.74 -28.84
C SER A 491 9.17 -15.68 -29.82
N SER A 492 8.84 -16.83 -30.41
CA SER A 492 7.70 -16.99 -31.34
C SER A 492 6.33 -16.79 -30.67
N ALA A 493 6.29 -16.76 -29.35
CA ALA A 493 5.12 -16.38 -28.57
C ALA A 493 4.61 -14.99 -28.98
N LYS A 494 3.29 -14.89 -29.19
CA LYS A 494 2.63 -13.63 -29.56
C LYS A 494 2.52 -12.70 -28.34
N GLN A 495 2.32 -11.41 -28.57
CA GLN A 495 1.97 -10.47 -27.49
C GLN A 495 0.51 -10.71 -27.07
N VAL A 496 -0.39 -10.83 -28.05
CA VAL A 496 -1.79 -11.23 -27.85
C VAL A 496 -2.07 -12.52 -28.62
N LYS A 497 -2.80 -13.46 -28.02
CA LYS A 497 -3.11 -14.78 -28.61
C LYS A 497 -3.62 -14.71 -30.05
N ALA A 498 -4.61 -13.85 -30.29
CA ALA A 498 -5.18 -13.55 -31.60
C ALA A 498 -5.62 -12.08 -31.65
N PRO A 499 -5.72 -11.45 -32.83
CA PRO A 499 -6.11 -10.04 -32.93
C PRO A 499 -7.49 -9.79 -32.30
N LEU A 500 -7.58 -8.77 -31.45
CA LEU A 500 -8.83 -8.28 -30.86
C LEU A 500 -9.47 -7.16 -31.71
N LYS A 501 -10.70 -6.72 -31.38
CA LYS A 501 -11.29 -5.51 -31.99
C LYS A 501 -10.52 -4.25 -31.58
N GLY A 502 -10.60 -3.19 -32.37
CA GLY A 502 -9.98 -1.90 -32.06
C GLY A 502 -8.66 -1.70 -32.77
N GLY A 503 -7.94 -0.62 -32.45
CA GLY A 503 -6.72 -0.22 -33.16
C GLY A 503 -5.89 0.79 -32.39
N ASN A 504 -4.96 1.45 -33.09
CA ASN A 504 -4.01 2.41 -32.54
C ASN A 504 -3.12 1.82 -31.44
N ASN A 505 -2.74 0.55 -31.58
CA ASN A 505 -1.85 -0.13 -30.65
C ASN A 505 -0.43 -0.19 -31.21
N ASN A 506 0.57 -0.06 -30.36
CA ASN A 506 1.99 -0.07 -30.73
C ASN A 506 2.67 -1.33 -30.18
N GLN A 507 3.41 -2.01 -31.03
CA GLN A 507 4.22 -3.18 -30.69
C GLN A 507 5.68 -2.90 -31.00
N TYR A 508 6.58 -3.27 -30.09
CA TYR A 508 8.02 -3.14 -30.31
C TYR A 508 8.80 -4.28 -29.67
N ILE A 509 9.68 -4.89 -30.47
CA ILE A 509 10.68 -5.87 -30.05
C ILE A 509 12.00 -5.45 -30.72
N PRO A 510 13.06 -5.13 -29.95
CA PRO A 510 14.34 -4.72 -30.50
C PRO A 510 14.87 -5.71 -31.55
N GLY A 511 15.24 -5.19 -32.73
CA GLY A 511 15.80 -5.98 -33.82
C GLY A 511 14.82 -6.97 -34.45
N VAL A 512 13.51 -6.69 -34.39
CA VAL A 512 12.46 -7.40 -35.14
C VAL A 512 11.70 -6.36 -35.98
N ALA A 513 11.57 -6.62 -37.28
CA ALA A 513 10.81 -5.73 -38.16
C ALA A 513 9.32 -5.73 -37.77
N ALA A 514 8.67 -4.56 -37.82
CA ALA A 514 7.24 -4.44 -37.48
C ALA A 514 6.34 -5.34 -38.36
N SER A 515 6.73 -5.57 -39.62
CA SER A 515 6.06 -6.49 -40.55
C SER A 515 6.11 -7.96 -40.12
N ALA A 516 7.09 -8.34 -39.30
CA ALA A 516 7.22 -9.70 -38.78
C ALA A 516 6.41 -9.93 -37.48
N LEU A 517 5.85 -8.87 -36.88
CA LEU A 517 5.06 -8.98 -35.66
C LEU A 517 3.62 -9.39 -35.98
N SER A 518 3.09 -10.35 -35.22
CA SER A 518 1.66 -10.68 -35.27
C SER A 518 0.81 -9.48 -34.87
N LYS A 519 -0.35 -9.29 -35.51
CA LYS A 519 -1.30 -8.25 -35.11
C LYS A 519 -1.85 -8.50 -33.69
N VAL A 520 -1.92 -7.45 -32.88
CA VAL A 520 -2.60 -7.47 -31.56
C VAL A 520 -4.07 -7.08 -31.65
N ALA A 521 -4.44 -6.30 -32.65
CA ALA A 521 -5.81 -5.90 -32.95
C ALA A 521 -6.03 -5.79 -34.47
N ASN A 522 -7.28 -5.82 -34.90
CA ASN A 522 -7.67 -5.78 -36.32
C ASN A 522 -7.48 -4.39 -36.95
N GLY A 523 -7.71 -3.33 -36.19
CA GLY A 523 -7.54 -1.95 -36.61
C GLY A 523 -6.06 -1.57 -36.77
N ALA A 524 -5.81 -0.50 -37.51
CA ALA A 524 -4.47 -0.08 -37.88
C ALA A 524 -3.55 0.14 -36.67
N VAL A 525 -2.27 -0.21 -36.86
CA VAL A 525 -1.17 0.20 -35.98
C VAL A 525 -0.94 1.68 -36.22
N ASN A 526 -0.83 2.48 -35.16
CA ASN A 526 -0.53 3.90 -35.30
C ASN A 526 0.98 4.08 -35.46
N THR A 527 1.45 4.10 -36.70
CA THR A 527 2.87 4.26 -37.04
C THR A 527 3.32 5.72 -37.11
N THR A 528 2.40 6.68 -37.09
CA THR A 528 2.66 8.10 -37.38
C THR A 528 2.61 9.00 -36.14
N ASN A 529 2.01 8.53 -35.04
CA ASN A 529 1.87 9.29 -33.81
C ASN A 529 2.19 8.41 -32.59
N PRO A 530 3.46 8.39 -32.11
CA PRO A 530 3.89 7.69 -30.89
C PRO A 530 3.16 8.09 -29.61
N ASN A 531 2.31 9.13 -29.59
CA ASN A 531 1.77 9.68 -28.35
C ASN A 531 0.63 8.85 -27.74
N ILE A 532 0.77 7.54 -27.66
CA ILE A 532 0.12 6.79 -26.58
C ILE A 532 0.87 7.21 -25.31
N ARG A 533 0.23 8.00 -24.44
CA ARG A 533 0.82 8.42 -23.16
C ARG A 533 0.69 7.27 -22.14
N PRO A 534 1.77 6.53 -21.82
CA PRO A 534 1.75 5.57 -20.72
C PRO A 534 1.62 6.32 -19.38
N ASN A 535 0.70 5.89 -18.52
CA ASN A 535 0.50 6.51 -17.21
C ASN A 535 1.54 6.12 -16.15
N ASN A 536 2.45 5.18 -16.46
CA ASN A 536 3.64 4.89 -15.67
C ASN A 536 4.58 3.96 -16.45
N ILE A 537 5.82 4.40 -16.64
CA ILE A 537 6.91 3.52 -17.06
C ILE A 537 8.04 3.44 -16.04
N THR A 538 8.33 4.50 -15.28
CA THR A 538 9.62 4.74 -14.60
C THR A 538 10.90 4.30 -15.35
N ASN A 539 10.84 3.85 -16.61
CA ASN A 539 11.95 3.38 -17.41
C ASN A 539 11.68 3.29 -18.94
N MET A 540 10.96 4.25 -19.52
CA MET A 540 10.99 4.54 -20.97
C MET A 540 11.59 5.92 -21.24
N CYS A 541 12.21 6.55 -20.23
CA CYS A 541 13.04 7.73 -20.45
C CYS A 541 14.03 8.06 -19.31
N LEU A 542 14.41 7.16 -18.38
CA LEU A 542 15.47 7.46 -17.39
C LEU A 542 16.24 6.20 -16.94
N GLY A 543 16.90 5.53 -17.89
CA GLY A 543 17.86 4.47 -17.57
C GLY A 543 18.45 3.66 -18.74
N ASN A 544 18.46 4.20 -19.98
CA ASN A 544 18.99 3.61 -21.23
C ASN A 544 18.07 2.73 -22.11
N ASN A 545 16.74 2.89 -22.07
CA ASN A 545 15.83 2.10 -22.92
C ASN A 545 14.92 3.02 -23.79
N SER A 546 15.53 3.75 -24.71
CA SER A 546 14.80 4.49 -25.75
C SER A 546 14.08 3.50 -26.67
N LEU A 547 12.75 3.60 -26.78
CA LEU A 547 12.08 3.03 -27.95
C LEU A 547 12.61 3.74 -29.19
N ALA A 548 12.63 3.05 -30.34
CA ALA A 548 12.91 3.71 -31.61
C ALA A 548 12.03 4.95 -31.76
N LYS A 549 12.62 6.03 -32.31
CA LYS A 549 11.90 7.26 -32.64
C LYS A 549 10.58 6.90 -33.33
N GLY A 550 9.45 7.38 -32.82
CA GLY A 550 8.12 7.04 -33.36
C GLY A 550 7.29 6.01 -32.60
N PHE A 551 7.78 5.36 -31.51
CA PHE A 551 7.04 4.30 -30.81
C PHE A 551 6.54 4.59 -29.36
N GLY A 552 6.74 5.78 -28.77
CA GLY A 552 6.09 6.16 -27.48
C GLY A 552 6.56 7.43 -26.74
N GLY A 553 5.78 8.55 -26.80
CA GLY A 553 5.65 9.64 -25.79
C GLY A 553 6.60 10.87 -25.69
N LEU A 554 6.08 12.07 -26.04
CA LEU A 554 6.60 13.48 -26.00
C LEU A 554 7.96 13.75 -26.72
N PRO A 555 8.10 14.90 -27.41
CA PRO A 555 8.94 15.04 -28.60
C PRO A 555 10.41 14.74 -28.29
N ASP A 556 10.95 13.76 -29.01
CA ASP A 556 12.35 13.35 -29.02
C ASP A 556 12.96 13.03 -27.65
N CYS A 557 13.13 11.72 -27.36
CA CYS A 557 14.29 11.29 -26.59
C CYS A 557 15.54 11.88 -27.27
N GLY A 558 16.13 12.93 -26.69
CA GLY A 558 16.91 13.93 -27.40
C GLY A 558 18.07 13.45 -28.29
N SER A 559 18.08 14.04 -29.49
CA SER A 559 19.18 14.41 -30.39
C SER A 559 20.20 13.35 -30.84
N GLY A 560 20.15 13.04 -32.14
CA GLY A 560 21.01 12.07 -32.81
C GLY A 560 22.40 12.56 -33.22
N GLY A 561 23.09 11.67 -33.95
CA GLY A 561 24.26 11.99 -34.77
C GLY A 561 25.49 11.11 -34.54
N ASN A 562 25.71 10.18 -35.49
CA ASN A 562 26.98 9.61 -35.96
C ASN A 562 27.78 8.55 -35.16
N ASN A 563 27.92 7.40 -35.86
CA ASN A 563 29.09 6.54 -36.13
C ASN A 563 29.99 5.99 -35.02
N GLY A 564 30.25 4.68 -35.13
CA GLY A 564 31.46 4.03 -34.64
C GLY A 564 31.20 2.93 -33.62
N GLY A 565 31.61 1.71 -33.96
CA GLY A 565 31.36 0.51 -33.14
C GLY A 565 32.25 0.36 -31.92
N GLY A 566 32.11 -0.80 -31.28
CA GLY A 566 33.11 -1.34 -30.37
C GLY A 566 32.69 -1.45 -28.91
N ASN A 567 32.40 -2.70 -28.56
CA ASN A 567 32.69 -3.37 -27.30
C ASN A 567 31.88 -3.17 -26.01
N ASN A 568 31.63 -4.36 -25.44
CA ASN A 568 31.11 -4.70 -24.13
C ASN A 568 31.64 -3.86 -22.96
N GLY A 569 30.75 -3.59 -22.01
CA GLY A 569 31.10 -3.25 -20.63
C GLY A 569 29.87 -3.14 -19.74
N GLY A 570 29.74 -4.04 -18.77
CA GLY A 570 28.61 -4.13 -17.82
C GLY A 570 28.43 -2.90 -16.92
N GLY A 571 27.24 -2.78 -16.33
CA GLY A 571 26.74 -1.55 -15.72
C GLY A 571 26.97 -1.36 -14.22
N ASN A 572 26.48 -0.23 -13.70
CA ASN A 572 25.94 -0.05 -12.34
C ASN A 572 25.39 1.38 -12.20
N SER A 573 24.14 1.56 -11.75
CA SER A 573 23.65 2.87 -11.29
C SER A 573 23.16 2.82 -9.85
N SER A 574 23.98 2.22 -8.98
CA SER A 574 23.94 2.50 -7.54
C SER A 574 24.81 3.73 -7.26
N GLN A 575 24.24 4.79 -6.68
CA GLN A 575 25.00 5.95 -6.20
C GLN A 575 26.02 5.52 -5.13
N VAL A 576 27.26 5.98 -5.23
CA VAL A 576 28.36 5.61 -4.31
C VAL A 576 28.13 6.10 -2.88
N ILE A 577 27.54 7.30 -2.73
CA ILE A 577 27.04 7.85 -1.48
C ILE A 577 25.57 8.25 -1.68
N ALA A 578 24.72 7.89 -0.72
CA ALA A 578 23.32 8.32 -0.71
C ALA A 578 23.18 9.81 -0.39
N ASN A 579 22.12 10.46 -0.89
CA ASN A 579 21.80 11.83 -0.45
C ASN A 579 21.59 11.89 1.06
N GLY A 580 22.16 12.90 1.72
CA GLY A 580 22.05 13.05 3.16
C GLY A 580 23.07 14.02 3.76
N THR A 581 23.03 14.17 5.08
CA THR A 581 23.98 14.97 5.84
C THR A 581 25.06 14.05 6.44
N TYR A 582 26.32 14.45 6.29
CA TYR A 582 27.48 13.65 6.65
C TYR A 582 28.53 14.49 7.40
N TYR A 583 29.36 13.82 8.20
CA TYR A 583 30.65 14.32 8.65
C TYR A 583 31.74 13.79 7.71
N PHE A 584 32.73 14.63 7.39
CA PHE A 584 33.92 14.27 6.62
C PHE A 584 35.10 14.14 7.59
N GLY A 585 35.39 12.91 8.04
CA GLY A 585 36.44 12.63 9.00
C GLY A 585 37.80 12.35 8.36
N SER A 586 38.87 12.76 9.03
CA SER A 586 40.22 12.27 8.74
C SER A 586 40.31 10.77 9.04
N VAL A 587 41.15 10.07 8.28
CA VAL A 587 41.48 8.65 8.53
C VAL A 587 42.71 8.47 9.41
N THR A 588 43.51 9.53 9.57
CA THR A 588 44.76 9.51 10.36
C THR A 588 44.60 10.11 11.75
N ASN A 589 43.53 10.85 12.00
CA ASN A 589 43.19 11.39 13.32
C ASN A 589 41.67 11.58 13.46
N ASN A 590 41.20 12.01 14.63
CA ASN A 590 39.76 12.17 14.88
C ASN A 590 39.18 13.50 14.35
N GLN A 591 39.89 14.31 13.56
CA GLN A 591 39.37 15.61 13.11
C GLN A 591 38.32 15.48 11.99
N ARG A 592 37.43 16.47 11.87
CA ARG A 592 36.39 16.58 10.86
C ARG A 592 36.52 17.88 10.06
N MET A 593 36.17 17.83 8.77
CA MET A 593 36.09 19.02 7.92
C MET A 593 34.97 19.95 8.41
N TYR A 594 35.27 21.24 8.51
CA TYR A 594 34.33 22.27 8.93
C TYR A 594 34.50 23.55 8.13
N ASP A 595 33.46 24.37 8.14
CA ASP A 595 33.47 25.76 7.67
C ASP A 595 32.71 26.64 8.68
N ALA A 596 33.41 27.60 9.30
CA ALA A 596 32.85 28.49 10.31
C ALA A 596 32.16 29.74 9.73
N GLY A 597 32.22 29.98 8.42
CA GLY A 597 31.49 31.07 7.77
C GLY A 597 31.90 32.50 8.16
N ASN A 598 33.01 32.70 8.88
CA ASN A 598 33.56 34.03 9.16
C ASN A 598 34.40 34.55 7.98
N THR A 599 34.96 35.76 8.12
CA THR A 599 35.58 36.62 7.06
C THR A 599 36.61 35.94 6.14
N VAL A 600 37.03 34.71 6.41
CA VAL A 600 37.88 33.89 5.54
C VAL A 600 37.23 32.52 5.28
N LYS A 601 36.34 32.45 4.28
CA LYS A 601 35.67 31.22 3.83
C LYS A 601 36.71 30.17 3.41
N ARG A 602 36.99 29.18 4.24
CA ARG A 602 38.02 28.16 3.97
C ARG A 602 37.64 26.85 4.64
N ALA A 603 37.62 25.77 3.86
CA ALA A 603 37.46 24.44 4.43
C ALA A 603 38.72 24.07 5.25
N LYS A 604 38.51 23.66 6.50
CA LYS A 604 39.58 23.29 7.44
C LYS A 604 39.20 22.05 8.22
N MET A 605 40.16 21.47 8.93
CA MET A 605 39.97 20.37 9.86
C MET A 605 39.85 20.91 11.30
N ALA A 606 38.93 20.39 12.09
CA ALA A 606 38.81 20.70 13.52
C ALA A 606 38.45 19.45 14.33
N ASN A 607 38.63 19.51 15.64
CA ASN A 607 38.19 18.45 16.53
C ASN A 607 36.67 18.22 16.39
N PRO A 608 36.18 16.98 16.56
CA PRO A 608 34.77 16.67 16.43
C PRO A 608 33.89 17.54 17.31
N SER A 609 32.94 18.20 16.69
CA SER A 609 31.78 18.79 17.34
C SER A 609 30.54 18.40 16.55
N ASN A 610 29.38 18.35 17.21
CA ASN A 610 28.12 18.02 16.55
C ASN A 610 27.38 19.27 16.03
N HIS A 611 28.11 20.38 15.85
CA HIS A 611 27.55 21.62 15.33
C HIS A 611 27.35 21.55 13.80
N ASN A 612 26.42 22.35 13.28
CA ASN A 612 26.08 22.36 11.86
C ASN A 612 27.27 22.74 10.95
N ASN A 613 28.28 23.43 11.48
CA ASN A 613 29.47 23.85 10.74
C ASN A 613 30.39 22.68 10.33
N GLN A 614 30.26 21.50 10.97
CA GLN A 614 30.94 20.26 10.57
C GLN A 614 30.05 19.29 9.78
N GLN A 615 28.80 19.68 9.51
CA GLN A 615 27.82 18.83 8.84
C GLN A 615 27.68 19.27 7.38
N TRP A 616 27.85 18.33 6.47
CA TRP A 616 27.86 18.57 5.03
C TRP A 616 26.76 17.77 4.34
N ILE A 617 25.91 18.44 3.59
CA ILE A 617 24.82 17.86 2.83
C ILE A 617 25.36 17.44 1.45
N ILE A 618 25.41 16.13 1.22
CA ILE A 618 25.78 15.54 -0.06
C ILE A 618 24.51 15.35 -0.90
N SER A 619 24.51 15.90 -2.12
CA SER A 619 23.43 15.73 -3.10
C SER A 619 23.99 15.20 -4.42
N HIS A 620 23.55 14.02 -4.83
CA HIS A 620 23.91 13.34 -6.08
C HIS A 620 23.25 14.01 -7.28
N LEU A 621 24.05 14.24 -8.31
CA LEU A 621 23.64 14.85 -9.59
C LEU A 621 23.55 13.82 -10.74
N GLY A 622 23.92 12.55 -10.50
CA GLY A 622 24.10 11.52 -11.54
C GLY A 622 25.57 11.20 -11.79
N ASN A 623 25.89 10.03 -12.38
CA ASN A 623 27.26 9.61 -12.75
C ASN A 623 28.32 9.77 -11.63
N ASN A 624 27.97 9.44 -10.38
CA ASN A 624 28.80 9.68 -9.19
C ASN A 624 29.34 11.12 -9.02
N VAL A 625 28.63 12.11 -9.58
CA VAL A 625 28.88 13.53 -9.37
C VAL A 625 27.97 14.07 -8.28
N TYR A 626 28.51 14.91 -7.40
CA TYR A 626 27.85 15.39 -6.20
C TYR A 626 28.09 16.88 -5.98
N THR A 627 27.16 17.52 -5.27
CA THR A 627 27.42 18.78 -4.56
C THR A 627 27.56 18.51 -3.08
N VAL A 628 28.43 19.27 -2.41
CA VAL A 628 28.72 19.13 -0.98
C VAL A 628 28.46 20.47 -0.32
N LYS A 629 27.35 20.60 0.43
CA LYS A 629 26.89 21.89 0.99
C LYS A 629 27.09 21.93 2.50
N ASN A 630 27.75 22.94 3.03
CA ASN A 630 27.86 23.12 4.47
C ASN A 630 26.49 23.46 5.08
N LYS A 631 26.12 22.77 6.15
CA LYS A 631 24.80 22.92 6.77
C LYS A 631 24.66 24.22 7.59
N ALA A 632 25.76 24.76 8.14
CA ALA A 632 25.71 26.03 8.87
C ALA A 632 25.65 27.23 7.93
N THR A 633 26.51 27.28 6.92
CA THR A 633 26.62 28.45 6.03
C THR A 633 25.65 28.40 4.86
N GLY A 634 25.20 27.20 4.46
CA GLY A 634 24.39 27.02 3.26
C GLY A 634 25.18 27.16 1.95
N GLU A 635 26.51 27.22 2.03
CA GLU A 635 27.42 27.37 0.90
C GLU A 635 28.01 26.02 0.48
N PHE A 636 28.41 25.88 -0.79
CA PHE A 636 28.88 24.66 -1.41
C PHE A 636 30.40 24.60 -1.45
N LEU A 637 30.98 23.45 -1.16
CA LEU A 637 32.40 23.17 -1.24
C LEU A 637 32.89 23.43 -2.67
N GLU A 638 33.90 24.28 -2.79
CA GLU A 638 34.45 24.70 -4.07
C GLU A 638 35.97 24.73 -4.07
N VAL A 639 36.54 24.71 -5.27
CA VAL A 639 37.94 25.07 -5.49
C VAL A 639 37.97 26.50 -6.01
N SER A 640 38.53 27.42 -5.22
CA SER A 640 38.44 28.85 -5.53
C SER A 640 39.12 29.17 -6.86
N ASN A 641 38.41 29.94 -7.70
CA ASN A 641 38.81 30.33 -9.07
C ASN A 641 39.07 29.15 -10.02
N ALA A 642 38.55 27.95 -9.75
CA ALA A 642 38.79 26.75 -10.56
C ALA A 642 40.29 26.46 -10.81
N ILE A 643 41.16 26.75 -9.84
CA ILE A 643 42.59 26.54 -9.98
C ILE A 643 42.90 25.04 -9.89
N CYS A 644 43.50 24.46 -10.94
CA CYS A 644 43.90 23.04 -10.99
C CYS A 644 45.41 22.89 -10.73
N LYS A 645 45.86 23.11 -9.47
CA LYS A 645 47.26 22.95 -9.06
C LYS A 645 47.37 22.48 -7.60
N ASP A 646 48.55 21.99 -7.22
CA ASP A 646 48.83 21.58 -5.85
C ASP A 646 48.74 22.76 -4.88
N GLY A 647 48.09 22.55 -3.74
CA GLY A 647 47.80 23.59 -2.75
C GLY A 647 46.67 24.53 -3.16
N ALA A 648 45.92 24.27 -4.24
CA ALA A 648 44.78 25.10 -4.61
C ALA A 648 43.75 25.15 -3.47
N ARG A 649 43.24 26.36 -3.21
CA ARG A 649 42.40 26.64 -2.06
C ARG A 649 41.02 26.00 -2.21
N VAL A 650 40.62 25.23 -1.21
CA VAL A 650 39.24 24.74 -1.07
C VAL A 650 38.47 25.63 -0.09
N SER A 651 37.37 26.21 -0.58
CA SER A 651 36.51 27.14 0.14
C SER A 651 35.05 26.72 0.03
N THR A 652 34.14 27.62 0.40
CA THR A 652 32.70 27.46 0.20
C THR A 652 32.13 28.66 -0.55
N TRP A 653 31.13 28.43 -1.41
CA TRP A 653 30.51 29.47 -2.24
C TRP A 653 28.98 29.35 -2.31
N ARG A 654 28.30 30.45 -2.64
CA ARG A 654 26.84 30.59 -2.48
C ARG A 654 26.00 29.70 -3.42
N HIS A 655 26.56 29.22 -4.52
CA HIS A 655 25.88 28.42 -5.54
C HIS A 655 26.77 27.26 -6.02
N ALA A 656 26.21 26.31 -6.79
CA ALA A 656 26.92 25.11 -7.26
C ALA A 656 26.77 24.85 -8.77
N ASN A 657 26.67 25.91 -9.56
CA ASN A 657 26.38 25.81 -11.00
C ASN A 657 27.63 25.45 -11.81
N ALA A 658 28.81 25.87 -11.34
CA ALA A 658 30.09 25.67 -12.02
C ALA A 658 30.77 24.35 -11.61
N ASP A 659 31.63 23.85 -12.48
CA ASP A 659 32.23 22.53 -12.32
C ASP A 659 33.26 22.45 -11.18
N HIS A 660 33.83 23.58 -10.75
CA HIS A 660 34.66 23.66 -9.55
C HIS A 660 33.91 23.59 -8.23
N MET A 661 32.58 23.45 -8.27
CA MET A 661 31.69 23.25 -7.11
C MET A 661 31.03 21.85 -7.12
N LYS A 662 31.38 21.02 -8.10
CA LYS A 662 30.86 19.66 -8.28
C LYS A 662 32.01 18.66 -8.12
N TRP A 663 31.74 17.57 -7.42
CA TRP A 663 32.74 16.60 -7.01
C TRP A 663 32.37 15.21 -7.52
N ALA A 664 33.25 14.59 -8.29
CA ALA A 664 33.23 13.15 -8.50
C ALA A 664 33.64 12.48 -7.19
N ILE A 665 32.82 11.55 -6.70
CA ILE A 665 33.10 10.80 -5.47
C ILE A 665 33.33 9.33 -5.80
N GLU A 666 34.51 8.85 -5.43
CA GLU A 666 34.94 7.47 -5.62
C GLU A 666 34.99 6.73 -4.28
N LYS A 667 34.73 5.41 -4.29
CA LYS A 667 34.72 4.56 -3.09
C LYS A 667 35.93 3.65 -3.05
N HIS A 668 36.68 3.71 -1.96
CA HIS A 668 37.82 2.85 -1.67
C HIS A 668 37.56 2.08 -0.38
N GLY A 669 36.94 0.90 -0.49
CA GLY A 669 36.50 0.12 0.66
C GLY A 669 35.45 0.89 1.49
N ASN A 670 35.78 1.24 2.74
CA ASN A 670 34.91 2.05 3.61
C ASN A 670 35.23 3.56 3.57
N LEU A 671 36.17 3.97 2.72
CA LEU A 671 36.65 5.34 2.60
C LEU A 671 36.26 5.93 1.24
N TYR A 672 36.35 7.25 1.13
CA TYR A 672 35.94 7.98 -0.07
C TYR A 672 37.02 8.96 -0.52
N GLU A 673 37.08 9.20 -1.82
CA GLU A 673 37.91 10.22 -2.46
C GLU A 673 37.01 11.21 -3.18
N LEU A 674 37.40 12.49 -3.19
CA LEU A 674 36.65 13.55 -3.87
C LEU A 674 37.55 14.28 -4.86
N LYS A 675 37.14 14.31 -6.12
CA LYS A 675 37.82 15.02 -7.22
C LYS A 675 36.88 16.07 -7.79
N PRO A 676 37.28 17.34 -7.92
CA PRO A 676 36.43 18.32 -8.58
C PRO A 676 36.30 17.95 -10.06
N ILE A 677 35.09 17.98 -10.63
CA ILE A 677 34.87 17.36 -11.96
C ILE A 677 35.62 18.06 -13.10
N TYR A 678 36.09 19.29 -12.89
CA TYR A 678 36.91 20.02 -13.86
C TYR A 678 38.42 19.70 -13.77
N CYS A 679 38.88 19.04 -12.70
CA CYS A 679 40.30 18.79 -12.43
C CYS A 679 40.47 17.41 -11.75
N LEU A 680 40.21 16.35 -12.53
CA LEU A 680 40.23 14.96 -12.06
C LEU A 680 41.64 14.44 -11.71
N THR A 681 42.70 15.17 -12.08
CA THR A 681 44.10 14.85 -11.74
C THR A 681 44.48 15.31 -10.33
N ARG A 682 43.55 15.90 -9.58
CA ARG A 682 43.74 16.42 -8.21
C ARG A 682 42.61 15.97 -7.31
N ALA A 683 42.93 15.62 -6.06
CA ALA A 683 41.96 15.17 -5.07
C ALA A 683 41.88 16.13 -3.87
N LEU A 684 40.74 16.08 -3.16
CA LEU A 684 40.53 16.77 -1.90
C LEU A 684 41.46 16.20 -0.84
N ASP A 685 42.37 17.03 -0.35
CA ASP A 685 43.50 16.64 0.47
C ASP A 685 43.49 17.43 1.79
N ARG A 686 43.77 16.74 2.91
CA ARG A 686 44.02 17.38 4.20
C ARG A 686 45.52 17.60 4.40
N ASP A 687 45.89 18.84 4.72
CA ASP A 687 47.27 19.22 5.00
C ASP A 687 47.85 18.38 6.16
N PHE A 688 49.02 17.77 5.92
CA PHE A 688 49.74 16.95 6.90
C PHE A 688 50.60 17.80 7.86
N GLY A 689 50.75 19.11 7.60
CA GLY A 689 51.48 20.05 8.44
C GLY A 689 50.78 20.35 9.78
N ASN A 690 51.09 19.53 10.79
CA ASN A 690 50.78 19.64 12.23
C ASN A 690 49.54 18.86 12.72
N THR A 691 49.79 17.75 13.43
CA THR A 691 48.81 16.87 14.09
C THR A 691 48.08 17.50 15.29
N THR A 692 48.43 18.73 15.68
CA THR A 692 47.92 19.39 16.90
C THR A 692 47.14 20.70 16.66
N ARG A 693 46.99 21.17 15.42
CA ARG A 693 46.17 22.36 15.08
C ARG A 693 45.23 22.08 13.90
N SER A 694 44.23 22.95 13.72
CA SER A 694 43.25 22.87 12.65
C SER A 694 43.89 22.93 11.25
N GLY A 695 44.23 21.75 10.69
CA GLY A 695 44.85 21.63 9.37
C GLY A 695 43.99 22.18 8.24
N ASN A 696 44.62 22.61 7.14
CA ASN A 696 43.91 23.10 5.96
C ASN A 696 43.34 21.95 5.14
N VAL A 697 42.29 22.24 4.35
CA VAL A 697 41.86 21.39 3.23
C VAL A 697 42.23 22.11 1.93
N HIS A 698 42.88 21.40 1.01
CA HIS A 698 43.32 21.93 -0.29
C HIS A 698 43.17 20.86 -1.39
N LEU A 699 43.45 21.21 -2.64
CA LEU A 699 43.69 20.20 -3.68
C LEU A 699 45.16 19.81 -3.73
N TYR A 700 45.44 18.54 -3.99
CA TYR A 700 46.79 18.06 -4.25
C TYR A 700 46.80 16.95 -5.30
N ASN A 701 47.96 16.70 -5.90
CA ASN A 701 48.18 15.62 -6.86
C ASN A 701 47.66 14.29 -6.30
N ASP A 702 46.80 13.61 -7.04
CA ASP A 702 46.30 12.29 -6.65
C ASP A 702 47.46 11.31 -6.66
N VAL A 703 47.94 10.97 -5.47
CA VAL A 703 49.06 10.04 -5.25
C VAL A 703 48.63 8.86 -4.38
N ASN A 704 47.31 8.59 -4.31
CA ASN A 704 46.72 7.47 -3.56
C ASN A 704 47.19 7.39 -2.09
N ASN A 705 47.27 8.52 -1.39
CA ASN A 705 47.72 8.62 0.00
C ASN A 705 46.54 8.66 1.00
N GLN A 706 46.83 8.55 2.30
CA GLN A 706 45.80 8.56 3.35
C GLN A 706 45.16 9.94 3.56
N ASN A 707 45.86 11.03 3.26
CA ASN A 707 45.35 12.41 3.36
C ASN A 707 44.31 12.76 2.28
N GLN A 708 44.15 11.92 1.26
CA GLN A 708 43.11 12.02 0.22
C GLN A 708 41.95 11.03 0.45
N ARG A 709 41.92 10.34 1.59
CA ARG A 709 40.86 9.41 1.97
C ARG A 709 40.01 9.99 3.09
N TRP A 710 38.70 9.97 2.91
CA TRP A 710 37.74 10.58 3.82
C TRP A 710 36.81 9.55 4.43
N ALA A 711 36.70 9.56 5.76
CA ALA A 711 35.70 8.79 6.49
C ALA A 711 34.37 9.56 6.48
N ILE A 712 33.51 9.28 5.50
CA ILE A 712 32.22 9.98 5.32
C ILE A 712 31.14 9.26 6.12
N THR A 713 30.80 9.80 7.30
CA THR A 713 29.86 9.18 8.24
C THR A 713 28.55 9.93 8.26
N LYS A 714 27.43 9.23 8.10
CA LYS A 714 26.10 9.85 8.08
C LYS A 714 25.79 10.45 9.45
N VAL A 715 25.32 11.70 9.48
CA VAL A 715 24.85 12.34 10.71
C VAL A 715 23.59 11.61 11.17
N SER A 716 23.74 10.68 12.11
CA SER A 716 22.64 10.03 12.81
C SER A 716 22.21 10.92 13.98
N ASN A 717 20.93 11.26 14.06
CA ASN A 717 20.37 11.81 15.29
C ASN A 717 20.20 10.64 16.28
N ALA A 718 21.30 10.22 16.88
CA ALA A 718 21.31 9.23 17.94
C ALA A 718 22.21 9.72 19.09
N ARG A 719 21.59 10.42 20.04
CA ARG A 719 21.89 10.17 21.45
C ARG A 719 20.66 9.47 22.03
N ILE A 720 20.88 8.24 22.48
CA ILE A 720 19.90 7.38 23.12
C ILE A 720 19.93 7.71 24.61
N THR A 721 18.79 8.08 25.18
CA THR A 721 18.42 7.76 26.56
C THR A 721 16.90 7.60 26.63
N GLN A 722 16.48 6.48 27.22
CA GLN A 722 15.12 6.00 27.51
C GLN A 722 14.16 5.73 26.34
N THR A 723 14.02 4.43 26.09
CA THR A 723 12.84 3.69 25.58
C THR A 723 11.58 4.50 25.26
N GLU A 724 11.52 5.03 24.04
CA GLU A 724 10.27 5.21 23.31
C GLU A 724 10.35 4.44 21.99
N ILE A 725 9.43 3.49 21.81
CA ILE A 725 9.21 2.82 20.53
C ILE A 725 8.61 3.87 19.58
N THR A 726 9.43 4.55 18.78
CA THR A 726 8.94 5.45 17.74
C THR A 726 8.47 4.64 16.53
N PHE A 727 7.16 4.54 16.35
CA PHE A 727 6.55 4.08 15.11
C PHE A 727 6.86 5.08 13.99
N ASP A 728 7.39 4.58 12.88
CA ASP A 728 7.61 5.34 11.65
C ASP A 728 6.23 5.82 11.14
N GLN A 729 5.89 7.10 11.35
CA GLN A 729 4.62 7.66 10.87
C GLN A 729 4.60 7.58 9.33
N GLU A 730 3.63 6.85 8.80
CA GLU A 730 3.38 6.72 7.37
C GLU A 730 2.88 8.07 6.82
N LEU A 731 3.41 8.49 5.67
CA LEU A 731 2.93 9.69 4.96
C LEU A 731 1.52 9.38 4.44
N ILE A 732 0.55 10.26 4.67
CA ILE A 732 -0.85 10.07 4.23
C ILE A 732 -1.38 11.38 3.66
N VAL A 733 -2.05 11.35 2.51
CA VAL A 733 -2.63 12.53 1.85
C VAL A 733 -4.12 12.35 1.57
N TYR A 734 -4.94 13.36 1.87
CA TYR A 734 -6.40 13.30 1.66
C TYR A 734 -7.04 14.69 1.58
N PRO A 735 -8.18 14.88 0.89
CA PRO A 735 -8.86 13.92 0.03
C PRO A 735 -8.00 13.55 -1.19
N ASN A 736 -8.08 12.33 -1.68
CA ASN A 736 -7.39 11.92 -2.90
C ASN A 736 -8.28 10.92 -3.65
N PRO A 737 -9.04 11.36 -4.68
CA PRO A 737 -8.90 12.61 -5.41
C PRO A 737 -9.29 13.87 -4.62
N THR A 738 -8.56 14.95 -4.87
CA THR A 738 -8.76 16.31 -4.33
C THR A 738 -9.32 17.26 -5.39
N THR A 739 -10.07 18.28 -4.98
CA THR A 739 -10.35 19.47 -5.80
C THR A 739 -9.39 20.57 -5.40
N ASP A 740 -9.54 21.20 -4.24
CA ASP A 740 -8.88 22.50 -4.00
C ASP A 740 -7.89 22.46 -2.85
N LEU A 741 -8.02 21.49 -1.95
CA LEU A 741 -7.25 21.37 -0.71
C LEU A 741 -6.84 19.92 -0.48
N LEU A 742 -5.59 19.71 -0.06
CA LEU A 742 -5.00 18.42 0.27
C LEU A 742 -4.40 18.45 1.68
N GLN A 743 -5.00 17.72 2.61
CA GLN A 743 -4.43 17.48 3.94
C GLN A 743 -3.27 16.49 3.85
N VAL A 744 -2.15 16.81 4.50
CA VAL A 744 -0.95 15.98 4.54
C VAL A 744 -0.64 15.59 5.98
N LYS A 745 -0.71 14.29 6.27
CA LYS A 745 -0.42 13.65 7.57
C LYS A 745 0.88 12.86 7.52
N GLY A 746 1.49 12.64 8.69
CA GLY A 746 2.83 12.03 8.78
C GLY A 746 3.96 13.02 8.47
N VAL A 747 3.67 14.32 8.58
CA VAL A 747 4.58 15.42 8.27
C VAL A 747 4.68 16.38 9.46
N LYS A 748 5.84 17.02 9.61
CA LYS A 748 6.12 18.00 10.67
C LYS A 748 6.45 19.36 10.06
N ALA A 749 6.30 20.43 10.84
CA ALA A 749 6.81 21.75 10.47
C ALA A 749 8.28 21.65 9.99
N GLY A 750 8.61 22.39 8.93
CA GLY A 750 9.89 22.36 8.25
C GLY A 750 10.06 21.20 7.24
N ASN A 751 9.09 20.31 7.05
CA ASN A 751 9.19 19.30 5.99
C ASN A 751 8.87 19.93 4.64
N GLU A 752 9.73 19.67 3.66
CA GLU A 752 9.48 20.09 2.28
C GLU A 752 8.44 19.18 1.64
N ILE A 753 7.41 19.80 1.09
CA ILE A 753 6.42 19.16 0.25
C ILE A 753 6.68 19.57 -1.19
N VAL A 754 6.89 18.59 -2.05
CA VAL A 754 7.01 18.80 -3.49
C VAL A 754 5.93 18.01 -4.20
N ILE A 755 4.98 18.71 -4.83
CA ILE A 755 4.01 18.13 -5.74
C ILE A 755 4.56 18.23 -7.15
N ARG A 756 4.61 17.08 -7.82
CA ARG A 756 5.03 16.96 -9.20
C ARG A 756 3.85 16.52 -10.05
N ASP A 757 3.78 16.97 -11.29
CA ASP A 757 2.83 16.41 -12.25
C ASP A 757 3.24 14.99 -12.70
N GLN A 758 2.49 14.42 -13.65
CA GLN A 758 2.78 13.11 -14.24
C GLN A 758 4.12 13.05 -14.98
N LEU A 759 4.69 14.20 -15.33
CA LEU A 759 5.97 14.35 -16.05
C LEU A 759 7.14 14.53 -15.07
N GLY A 760 6.89 14.54 -13.77
CA GLY A 760 7.89 14.76 -12.73
C GLY A 760 8.29 16.24 -12.54
N GLN A 761 7.67 17.15 -13.30
CA GLN A 761 7.89 18.59 -13.18
C GLN A 761 7.32 19.07 -11.86
N VAL A 762 8.08 19.91 -11.14
CA VAL A 762 7.59 20.50 -9.89
C VAL A 762 6.53 21.53 -10.25
N VAL A 763 5.28 21.24 -9.89
CA VAL A 763 4.15 22.16 -10.12
C VAL A 763 3.76 22.90 -8.85
N PHE A 764 4.14 22.37 -7.68
CA PHE A 764 3.96 23.04 -6.41
C PHE A 764 5.04 22.60 -5.42
N ARG A 765 5.64 23.54 -4.70
CA ARG A 765 6.64 23.30 -3.67
C ARG A 765 6.37 24.21 -2.50
N THR A 766 6.34 23.65 -1.29
CA THR A 766 6.22 24.43 -0.06
C THR A 766 7.00 23.79 1.08
N ILE A 767 7.30 24.60 2.10
CA ILE A 767 7.82 24.12 3.38
C ILE A 767 6.70 24.31 4.41
N LEU A 768 6.32 23.20 5.05
CA LEU A 768 5.32 23.16 6.09
C LEU A 768 5.64 24.14 7.22
N GLN A 769 4.75 25.05 7.53
CA GLN A 769 4.97 26.03 8.61
C GLN A 769 4.54 25.48 9.99
N ALA A 770 3.59 24.54 10.00
CA ALA A 770 3.07 23.90 11.22
C ALA A 770 2.95 22.37 11.06
N ASN A 771 2.67 21.66 12.16
CA ASN A 771 2.49 20.21 12.15
C ASN A 771 1.10 19.82 11.61
N GLY A 772 1.07 19.15 10.45
CA GLY A 772 -0.16 18.73 9.76
C GLY A 772 -0.84 19.90 9.04
N GLU A 773 -0.71 19.96 7.72
CA GLU A 773 -1.10 21.14 6.95
C GLU A 773 -2.09 20.80 5.83
N SER A 774 -2.93 21.79 5.54
CA SER A 774 -3.86 21.81 4.41
C SER A 774 -3.17 22.50 3.24
N LEU A 775 -2.73 21.72 2.26
CA LEU A 775 -2.11 22.24 1.04
C LEU A 775 -3.17 22.73 0.05
N PRO A 776 -3.18 24.02 -0.35
CA PRO A 776 -4.00 24.46 -1.46
C PRO A 776 -3.45 23.87 -2.77
N VAL A 777 -4.32 23.24 -3.55
CA VAL A 777 -4.03 22.63 -4.86
C VAL A 777 -5.02 23.07 -5.94
N TYR A 778 -5.84 24.09 -5.67
CA TYR A 778 -6.80 24.66 -6.64
C TYR A 778 -6.14 25.17 -7.92
N HIS A 779 -4.87 25.58 -7.85
CA HIS A 779 -4.07 26.07 -8.98
C HIS A 779 -3.58 24.94 -9.89
N LEU A 780 -3.70 23.67 -9.46
CA LEU A 780 -3.36 22.52 -10.28
C LEU A 780 -4.51 22.22 -11.26
N THR A 781 -4.19 21.93 -12.51
CA THR A 781 -5.19 21.48 -13.49
C THR A 781 -5.65 20.05 -13.19
N LYS A 782 -6.82 19.64 -13.70
CA LYS A 782 -7.35 18.28 -13.51
C LYS A 782 -6.34 17.25 -14.04
N GLY A 783 -5.93 16.29 -13.21
CA GLY A 783 -4.83 15.39 -13.54
C GLY A 783 -4.31 14.57 -12.37
N VAL A 784 -3.25 13.80 -12.58
CA VAL A 784 -2.57 13.06 -11.50
C VAL A 784 -1.28 13.78 -11.15
N TYR A 785 -0.97 13.87 -9.87
CA TYR A 785 0.24 14.46 -9.34
C TYR A 785 0.86 13.53 -8.31
N PHE A 786 2.10 13.80 -7.91
CA PHE A 786 2.83 13.04 -6.91
C PHE A 786 3.35 14.01 -5.86
N ILE A 787 2.82 13.90 -4.66
CA ILE A 787 3.31 14.64 -3.50
C ILE A 787 4.43 13.83 -2.85
N SER A 788 5.57 14.48 -2.65
CA SER A 788 6.74 13.88 -2.01
C SER A 788 7.12 14.66 -0.76
N VAL A 789 7.33 13.92 0.32
CA VAL A 789 7.76 14.46 1.62
C VAL A 789 8.76 13.48 2.22
N LYS A 790 9.97 13.96 2.54
CA LYS A 790 11.04 13.15 3.16
C LYS A 790 11.35 11.84 2.40
N GLY A 791 11.33 11.89 1.07
CA GLY A 791 11.59 10.71 0.23
C GLY A 791 10.46 9.67 0.19
N LYS A 792 9.36 9.89 0.93
CA LYS A 792 8.11 9.16 0.75
C LYS A 792 7.29 9.91 -0.32
N THR A 793 6.79 9.19 -1.32
CA THR A 793 6.02 9.76 -2.42
C THR A 793 4.64 9.12 -2.47
N LEU A 794 3.60 9.94 -2.58
CA LEU A 794 2.22 9.51 -2.73
C LEU A 794 1.62 10.10 -4.00
N ARG A 795 0.89 9.29 -4.75
CA ARG A 795 0.09 9.74 -5.89
C ARG A 795 -1.14 10.46 -5.38
N ILE A 796 -1.42 11.65 -5.90
CA ILE A 796 -2.65 12.43 -5.68
C ILE A 796 -3.37 12.66 -7.02
N VAL A 797 -4.70 12.74 -7.03
CA VAL A 797 -5.51 13.00 -8.24
C VAL A 797 -6.27 14.30 -8.04
N LYS A 798 -6.09 15.28 -8.93
CA LYS A 798 -6.84 16.53 -9.00
C LYS A 798 -8.05 16.36 -9.93
N ARG A 799 -9.26 16.62 -9.41
CA ARG A 799 -10.53 16.62 -10.19
C ARG A 799 -10.93 17.99 -10.70
#